data_AF-A0AAD3D904-F1
#
_entry.id   AF-A0AAD3D904-F1
#
_cell.length_a   1.000
_cell.length_b   1.000
_cell.length_c   1.000
_cell.angle_alpha   90.00
_cell.angle_beta   90.00
_cell.angle_gamma   90.00
#
_symmetry.space_group_name_H-M   'P 1'
#
loop_
_entity.id
_entity.type
_entity.pdbx_description
1 polymer ?
#
loop_
_entity_poly.entity_id
_entity_poly.type
_entity_poly.pdbx_seq_one_letter_code
_entity_poly.pdbx_strand_id
1 'polypeptide(L)'
;MGLFRKKNKNKTKSGFQGFVDTVDSYDDLDNYDSRKVGDPNVMHKLELEEESTASVSDTSSKRVKETAINSSRNDNSNKGEDEGSLEFLATYISDLQNCEETFAERPSRALRSLFSLSEHHSLHEINRIRMIREDNGRLIPTLLNFLQQCIPNSSEQYLALLVLNNLSIPSENKRIIAIENKAARILSKLLCWHPETSLIAIILVNLCFCDAALRAELVRKSSSDDASPIYLVEAFMYTLKISILPEGEDSNMQKYLDETGWTPKTLLKHYNELNQERDDEFQFDNLPFSNNIAHPDTAKWCLCGIKNLTRPSKDPTAAQVLFQSGIINVVLRVLTIHSGATRQASNEFNTFSSSDYRGINIDDEEASNDPYTWDNNSMQDAALYILMNLAITPSTRPFLRNPIVAKKVGTIAKFSTSPQDSNSSSVTKAEESQKDLQCLKARMILAYLFGSENPFGLKSPSDHENLPSKMSIEQRRDILLIKGSEAPLLVELLANTLHSRGKRGPGGYNGSTFNAKKALYALRCLLTVPLNVKTFFVTCGVKLNALLLKALALHSIEHDPNIDLEAAEDACFSLYLLSDHGFMASFLPSVQEGYPFENIVHCYFKQRTCTSAGKHAAMQLLMRRPYLQMDGNVDDNSDEPKSVEESDLSLGDTLYHAALEIPVTESTIGVKPLDDIFGRPLLRRKPATASSPSEEMEFNSALDAVKDLSFGSGRHHESNIAGVIDDIEIANNVALCAGGQTEEIYGFRWTWQDAIALRDNERDVRKKLNDFRNGKMNAFKGLLKNVGNKERPLEPITIFGINCGCNSVVVD
;
A
#
# COMPACT_ATOMS: atom_id res chain seq x y z
N MET A 1 -47.16 -40.11 6.12
CA MET A 1 -47.64 -38.79 6.57
C MET A 1 -46.47 -38.02 7.15
N GLY A 2 -45.84 -37.16 6.35
CA GLY A 2 -44.68 -36.37 6.75
C GLY A 2 -44.59 -35.11 5.89
N LEU A 3 -44.63 -33.96 6.55
CA LEU A 3 -44.75 -32.60 6.02
C LEU A 3 -43.49 -32.17 5.23
N PHE A 4 -43.69 -31.57 4.04
CA PHE A 4 -42.67 -30.75 3.38
C PHE A 4 -43.13 -29.28 3.33
N ARG A 5 -42.37 -28.44 4.04
CA ARG A 5 -42.46 -26.97 4.06
C ARG A 5 -42.00 -26.41 2.70
N LYS A 6 -42.84 -25.61 2.05
CA LYS A 6 -42.48 -24.74 0.91
C LYS A 6 -41.57 -23.60 1.39
N LYS A 7 -40.38 -23.44 0.80
CA LYS A 7 -39.58 -22.21 0.84
C LYS A 7 -39.90 -21.37 -0.40
N ASN A 8 -40.37 -20.14 -0.19
CA ASN A 8 -40.47 -19.11 -1.22
C ASN A 8 -39.07 -18.62 -1.59
N LYS A 9 -38.74 -18.64 -2.89
CA LYS A 9 -37.56 -17.95 -3.44
C LYS A 9 -37.97 -16.53 -3.80
N ASN A 10 -37.42 -15.54 -3.10
CA ASN A 10 -37.40 -14.16 -3.56
C ASN A 10 -36.37 -14.03 -4.68
N LYS A 11 -36.81 -13.60 -5.87
CA LYS A 11 -35.95 -13.18 -6.98
C LYS A 11 -35.36 -11.82 -6.63
N THR A 12 -34.07 -11.75 -6.37
CA THR A 12 -33.30 -10.51 -6.40
C THR A 12 -33.14 -10.07 -7.85
N LYS A 13 -33.43 -8.78 -8.12
CA LYS A 13 -33.21 -8.12 -9.40
C LYS A 13 -31.70 -8.04 -9.66
N SER A 14 -31.27 -8.48 -10.84
CA SER A 14 -29.91 -8.28 -11.34
C SER A 14 -29.69 -6.80 -11.64
N GLY A 15 -28.90 -6.12 -10.80
CA GLY A 15 -28.31 -4.83 -11.11
C GLY A 15 -27.26 -4.97 -12.21
N PHE A 16 -27.13 -3.92 -13.02
CA PHE A 16 -26.20 -3.81 -14.12
C PHE A 16 -24.76 -3.78 -13.58
N GLN A 17 -24.05 -4.92 -13.66
CA GLN A 17 -22.63 -5.00 -13.34
C GLN A 17 -21.84 -4.39 -14.51
N GLY A 18 -21.54 -3.10 -14.43
CA GLY A 18 -20.62 -2.44 -15.36
C GLY A 18 -19.22 -3.06 -15.21
N PHE A 19 -18.79 -3.79 -16.24
CA PHE A 19 -17.49 -4.42 -16.33
C PHE A 19 -16.37 -3.37 -16.39
N VAL A 20 -15.52 -3.33 -15.38
CA VAL A 20 -14.18 -2.77 -15.46
C VAL A 20 -13.27 -3.94 -15.81
N ASP A 21 -13.22 -4.32 -17.08
CA ASP A 21 -12.21 -5.25 -17.58
C ASP A 21 -10.97 -4.48 -18.06
N THR A 22 -9.86 -5.04 -17.62
CA THR A 22 -8.47 -4.65 -17.75
C THR A 22 -8.03 -4.55 -19.21
N VAL A 23 -7.74 -3.34 -19.67
CA VAL A 23 -6.74 -3.14 -20.74
C VAL A 23 -5.39 -3.03 -20.03
N ASP A 24 -4.66 -4.14 -20.01
CA ASP A 24 -3.28 -4.20 -19.55
C ASP A 24 -2.35 -3.54 -20.61
N SER A 25 -1.25 -2.94 -20.13
CA SER A 25 -0.14 -2.27 -20.86
C SER A 25 -0.35 -0.83 -21.33
N TYR A 26 -0.25 0.15 -20.42
CA TYR A 26 0.21 1.52 -20.74
C TYR A 26 0.78 2.20 -19.48
N ASP A 27 1.92 1.71 -19.00
CA ASP A 27 2.73 2.40 -17.99
C ASP A 27 4.12 2.64 -18.61
N ASP A 28 4.26 3.68 -19.44
CA ASP A 28 5.56 4.12 -19.99
C ASP A 28 5.62 5.62 -20.39
N LEU A 29 4.74 6.48 -19.85
CA LEU A 29 4.68 7.90 -20.24
C LEU A 29 5.43 8.88 -19.31
N ASP A 30 6.15 8.41 -18.30
CA ASP A 30 6.84 9.29 -17.35
C ASP A 30 8.30 9.65 -17.74
N ASN A 31 8.79 9.23 -18.92
CA ASN A 31 10.19 9.41 -19.33
C ASN A 31 10.42 10.26 -20.61
N TYR A 32 9.53 11.21 -20.92
CA TYR A 32 9.71 12.13 -22.06
C TYR A 32 10.36 13.46 -21.64
N ASP A 33 11.70 13.53 -21.73
CA ASP A 33 12.45 14.78 -21.60
C ASP A 33 12.29 15.62 -22.88
N SER A 34 11.52 16.72 -22.76
CA SER A 34 11.19 17.62 -23.86
C SER A 34 12.34 18.58 -24.19
N ARG A 35 13.46 18.04 -24.70
CA ARG A 35 14.50 18.83 -25.37
C ARG A 35 15.14 18.07 -26.54
N LYS A 36 14.57 18.22 -27.74
CA LYS A 36 15.33 18.46 -28.98
C LYS A 36 14.38 18.80 -30.14
N VAL A 37 14.53 20.03 -30.61
CA VAL A 37 13.96 20.54 -31.87
C VAL A 37 14.94 20.19 -33.00
N GLY A 38 14.44 19.59 -34.08
CA GLY A 38 15.04 19.64 -35.42
C GLY A 38 15.51 18.30 -36.00
N ASP A 39 14.75 17.70 -36.91
CA ASP A 39 15.03 17.63 -38.36
C ASP A 39 14.04 16.66 -39.06
N PRO A 40 13.19 17.10 -40.02
CA PRO A 40 12.24 16.24 -40.71
C PRO A 40 12.78 15.82 -42.08
N ASN A 41 13.57 14.75 -42.15
CA ASN A 41 13.86 14.05 -43.41
C ASN A 41 14.56 12.72 -43.16
N VAL A 42 13.81 11.60 -43.09
CA VAL A 42 14.17 10.32 -43.73
C VAL A 42 12.88 9.47 -43.83
N MET A 43 12.43 9.24 -45.07
CA MET A 43 11.43 8.25 -45.45
C MET A 43 12.15 7.05 -46.07
N HIS A 44 11.85 5.82 -45.65
CA HIS A 44 12.00 4.56 -46.41
C HIS A 44 11.20 3.48 -45.67
N LYS A 45 10.02 3.02 -46.14
CA LYS A 45 9.75 2.05 -47.21
C LYS A 45 10.39 0.68 -46.96
N LEU A 46 9.60 -0.31 -46.50
CA LEU A 46 9.79 -1.73 -46.81
C LEU A 46 8.45 -2.47 -46.74
N GLU A 47 8.22 -3.27 -47.78
CA GLU A 47 7.00 -4.02 -48.11
C GLU A 47 7.03 -5.45 -47.54
N LEU A 48 5.85 -6.06 -47.60
CA LEU A 48 5.42 -7.42 -47.27
C LEU A 48 6.28 -8.54 -47.87
N GLU A 49 6.43 -9.66 -47.13
CA GLU A 49 6.33 -11.01 -47.71
C GLU A 49 5.58 -11.95 -46.73
N GLU A 50 4.50 -12.56 -47.24
CA GLU A 50 3.80 -13.72 -46.69
C GLU A 50 4.48 -15.00 -47.19
N GLU A 51 4.61 -16.02 -46.34
CA GLU A 51 4.65 -17.41 -46.82
C GLU A 51 3.81 -18.34 -45.93
N SER A 52 2.91 -19.05 -46.61
CA SER A 52 1.99 -20.07 -46.12
C SER A 52 2.63 -21.46 -46.13
N THR A 53 2.23 -22.35 -45.21
CA THR A 53 2.17 -23.80 -45.52
C THR A 53 0.92 -24.49 -44.93
N ALA A 54 0.26 -25.23 -45.84
CA ALA A 54 -0.85 -26.18 -45.80
C ALA A 54 -0.86 -27.18 -44.60
N SER A 55 -2.00 -27.45 -43.93
CA SER A 55 -3.22 -28.24 -44.26
C SER A 55 -3.05 -29.78 -44.19
N VAL A 56 -3.86 -30.46 -43.36
CA VAL A 56 -4.43 -31.81 -43.63
C VAL A 56 -5.80 -31.95 -42.93
N SER A 57 -6.70 -32.60 -43.65
CA SER A 57 -8.15 -32.84 -43.56
C SER A 57 -8.61 -33.99 -42.66
N ASP A 58 -9.89 -33.96 -42.23
CA ASP A 58 -10.91 -35.03 -42.47
C ASP A 58 -12.27 -34.64 -41.83
N THR A 59 -13.32 -34.32 -42.58
CA THR A 59 -14.34 -35.13 -43.28
C THR A 59 -15.42 -35.86 -42.42
N SER A 60 -16.64 -35.34 -42.58
CA SER A 60 -17.90 -36.07 -42.88
C SER A 60 -18.87 -36.52 -41.77
N SER A 61 -20.09 -35.94 -41.79
CA SER A 61 -21.38 -36.61 -42.11
C SER A 61 -22.57 -35.70 -41.71
N LYS A 62 -23.34 -35.15 -42.67
CA LYS A 62 -24.64 -35.63 -43.22
C LYS A 62 -25.76 -35.84 -42.17
N ARG A 63 -27.06 -35.60 -42.38
CA ARG A 63 -27.96 -34.93 -43.37
C ARG A 63 -29.39 -35.31 -42.91
N VAL A 64 -30.43 -34.54 -43.27
CA VAL A 64 -31.90 -34.87 -43.46
C VAL A 64 -32.76 -33.72 -42.87
N LYS A 65 -33.32 -32.79 -43.68
CA LYS A 65 -34.61 -32.80 -44.44
C LYS A 65 -35.86 -32.69 -43.52
N GLU A 66 -36.94 -31.95 -43.75
CA GLU A 66 -37.54 -31.37 -44.97
C GLU A 66 -38.73 -30.40 -44.62
N THR A 67 -38.87 -29.31 -45.40
CA THR A 67 -40.09 -28.62 -45.97
C THR A 67 -41.40 -28.43 -45.17
N ALA A 68 -41.91 -27.20 -44.94
CA ALA A 68 -42.68 -26.25 -45.80
C ALA A 68 -44.21 -26.56 -45.88
N ILE A 69 -45.19 -25.65 -45.69
CA ILE A 69 -45.64 -24.54 -46.59
C ILE A 69 -46.77 -23.68 -45.92
N ASN A 70 -46.70 -22.34 -46.12
CA ASN A 70 -47.71 -21.23 -46.17
C ASN A 70 -48.68 -20.95 -44.98
N SER A 71 -48.99 -19.71 -44.56
CA SER A 71 -49.26 -18.50 -45.36
C SER A 71 -49.28 -17.18 -44.56
N SER A 72 -48.82 -16.08 -45.20
CA SER A 72 -49.20 -14.66 -45.01
C SER A 72 -48.77 -13.94 -43.71
N ARG A 73 -48.37 -12.65 -43.68
CA ARG A 73 -48.18 -11.57 -44.66
C ARG A 73 -47.47 -10.42 -43.91
N ASN A 74 -46.55 -9.72 -44.58
CA ASN A 74 -46.06 -8.35 -44.33
C ASN A 74 -45.69 -7.90 -42.90
N ASP A 75 -44.39 -7.79 -42.63
CA ASP A 75 -43.73 -6.59 -42.06
C ASP A 75 -42.27 -6.94 -41.74
N ASN A 76 -41.36 -6.78 -42.72
CA ASN A 76 -39.92 -6.90 -42.50
C ASN A 76 -39.19 -6.04 -43.55
N SER A 77 -39.21 -4.73 -43.37
CA SER A 77 -38.39 -3.79 -44.15
C SER A 77 -38.11 -2.49 -43.37
N ASN A 78 -37.61 -2.58 -42.13
CA ASN A 78 -37.18 -1.38 -41.38
C ASN A 78 -36.16 -1.67 -40.24
N LYS A 79 -35.18 -2.57 -40.46
CA LYS A 79 -34.13 -2.88 -39.47
C LYS A 79 -32.72 -2.47 -39.89
N GLY A 80 -32.57 -1.62 -40.90
CA GLY A 80 -31.26 -1.26 -41.48
C GLY A 80 -30.82 0.21 -41.34
N GLU A 81 -31.53 1.07 -40.60
CA GLU A 81 -31.31 2.53 -40.65
C GLU A 81 -30.64 3.17 -39.42
N ASP A 82 -30.20 2.41 -38.41
CA ASP A 82 -29.79 3.01 -37.12
C ASP A 82 -28.35 2.71 -36.67
N GLU A 83 -27.47 2.22 -37.55
CA GLU A 83 -26.03 2.17 -37.25
C GLU A 83 -25.43 3.56 -37.47
N GLY A 84 -25.01 4.22 -36.38
CA GLY A 84 -24.37 5.54 -36.44
C GLY A 84 -23.09 5.50 -37.29
N SER A 85 -22.85 6.54 -38.09
CA SER A 85 -21.62 6.69 -38.90
C SER A 85 -20.91 8.00 -38.57
N LEU A 86 -19.57 7.97 -38.54
CA LEU A 86 -18.73 9.16 -38.35
C LEU A 86 -18.96 10.21 -39.45
N GLU A 87 -19.40 9.80 -40.65
CA GLU A 87 -19.71 10.72 -41.75
C GLU A 87 -20.85 11.70 -41.39
N PHE A 88 -21.74 11.31 -40.49
CA PHE A 88 -22.86 12.11 -40.02
C PHE A 88 -22.57 12.85 -38.71
N LEU A 89 -21.33 12.82 -38.21
CA LEU A 89 -20.96 13.44 -36.93
C LEU A 89 -21.33 14.93 -36.87
N ALA A 90 -21.08 15.69 -37.94
CA ALA A 90 -21.44 17.10 -38.02
C ALA A 90 -22.95 17.34 -37.93
N THR A 91 -23.75 16.43 -38.51
CA THR A 91 -25.23 16.46 -38.42
C THR A 91 -25.68 16.19 -36.99
N TYR A 92 -25.13 15.17 -36.34
CA TYR A 92 -25.46 14.86 -34.94
C TYR A 92 -25.12 16.03 -34.01
N ILE A 93 -23.96 16.67 -34.21
CA ILE A 93 -23.56 17.87 -33.46
C ILE A 93 -24.56 19.01 -33.70
N SER A 94 -24.96 19.26 -34.95
CA SER A 94 -25.94 20.29 -35.30
C SER A 94 -27.30 20.02 -34.65
N ASP A 95 -27.77 18.78 -34.62
CA ASP A 95 -29.04 18.40 -34.00
C ASP A 95 -29.05 18.64 -32.49
N LEU A 96 -27.91 18.46 -31.81
CA LEU A 96 -27.76 18.79 -30.39
C LEU A 96 -27.64 20.29 -30.14
N GLN A 97 -26.90 21.02 -30.98
CA GLN A 97 -26.71 22.47 -30.83
C GLN A 97 -28.00 23.26 -30.98
N ASN A 98 -28.89 22.83 -31.87
CA ASN A 98 -30.17 23.50 -32.16
C ASN A 98 -31.34 22.95 -31.33
N CYS A 99 -31.06 22.25 -30.23
CA CYS A 99 -32.09 21.73 -29.35
C CYS A 99 -32.71 22.85 -28.52
N GLU A 100 -33.93 23.28 -28.87
CA GLU A 100 -34.70 24.27 -28.09
C GLU A 100 -35.55 23.64 -26.98
N GLU A 101 -35.96 22.38 -27.17
CA GLU A 101 -36.86 21.65 -26.26
C GLU A 101 -36.25 20.30 -25.86
N THR A 102 -36.21 20.01 -24.56
CA THR A 102 -35.93 18.66 -24.05
C THR A 102 -36.97 17.67 -24.56
N PHE A 103 -36.57 16.42 -24.80
CA PHE A 103 -37.40 15.34 -25.38
C PHE A 103 -37.71 15.46 -26.88
N ALA A 104 -37.08 16.40 -27.61
CA ALA A 104 -37.20 16.45 -29.06
C ALA A 104 -36.60 15.19 -29.73
N GLU A 105 -37.24 14.75 -30.82
CA GLU A 105 -36.88 13.52 -31.52
C GLU A 105 -35.47 13.56 -32.12
N ARG A 106 -35.08 14.71 -32.70
CA ARG A 106 -33.78 14.89 -33.36
C ARG A 106 -32.59 14.77 -32.39
N PRO A 107 -32.52 15.54 -31.28
CA PRO A 107 -31.47 15.36 -30.26
C PRO A 107 -31.42 13.93 -29.72
N SER A 108 -32.58 13.33 -29.46
CA SER A 108 -32.67 11.95 -28.96
C SER A 108 -32.07 10.94 -29.94
N ARG A 109 -32.32 11.11 -31.24
CA ARG A 109 -31.74 10.26 -32.29
C ARG A 109 -30.24 10.48 -32.41
N ALA A 110 -29.81 11.73 -32.44
CA ALA A 110 -28.39 12.09 -32.48
C ALA A 110 -27.61 11.48 -31.30
N LEU A 111 -28.14 11.56 -30.07
CA LEU A 111 -27.53 10.94 -28.90
C LEU A 111 -27.43 9.41 -29.00
N ARG A 112 -28.43 8.73 -29.55
CA ARG A 112 -28.38 7.26 -29.75
C ARG A 112 -27.32 6.88 -30.77
N SER A 113 -27.24 7.61 -31.88
CA SER A 113 -26.20 7.39 -32.90
C SER A 113 -24.80 7.66 -32.35
N LEU A 114 -24.63 8.75 -31.59
CA LEU A 114 -23.35 9.06 -30.92
C LEU A 114 -22.99 7.99 -29.88
N PHE A 115 -23.97 7.50 -29.13
CA PHE A 115 -23.75 6.43 -28.17
C PHE A 115 -23.27 5.17 -28.86
N SER A 116 -23.98 4.70 -29.90
CA SER A 116 -23.60 3.54 -30.72
C SER A 116 -22.20 3.68 -31.33
N LEU A 117 -21.85 4.87 -31.83
CA LEU A 117 -20.49 5.14 -32.35
C LEU A 117 -19.40 5.01 -31.28
N SER A 118 -19.73 5.36 -30.04
CA SER A 118 -18.82 5.37 -28.90
C SER A 118 -18.75 4.06 -28.10
N GLU A 119 -19.58 3.05 -28.42
CA GLU A 119 -19.65 1.78 -27.69
C GLU A 119 -18.35 0.96 -27.78
N HIS A 120 -18.17 0.03 -26.85
CA HIS A 120 -16.90 -0.68 -26.63
C HIS A 120 -16.77 -1.96 -27.48
N HIS A 121 -16.30 -1.84 -28.72
CA HIS A 121 -15.54 -2.92 -29.40
C HIS A 121 -14.15 -2.41 -29.80
N SER A 122 -13.18 -3.30 -30.02
CA SER A 122 -11.77 -2.94 -30.30
C SER A 122 -11.59 -1.95 -31.45
N LEU A 123 -12.51 -1.91 -32.42
CA LEU A 123 -12.53 -0.94 -33.52
C LEU A 123 -13.02 0.48 -33.12
N HIS A 124 -13.71 0.63 -31.99
CA HIS A 124 -14.33 1.89 -31.56
C HIS A 124 -13.42 2.77 -30.71
N GLU A 125 -12.25 2.31 -30.27
CA GLU A 125 -11.27 3.20 -29.62
C GLU A 125 -10.85 4.33 -30.57
N ILE A 126 -10.54 3.98 -31.82
CA ILE A 126 -10.25 4.95 -32.88
C ILE A 126 -11.44 5.88 -33.11
N ASN A 127 -12.68 5.36 -33.12
CA ASN A 127 -13.88 6.19 -33.27
C ASN A 127 -14.00 7.20 -32.12
N ARG A 128 -13.81 6.79 -30.87
CA ARG A 128 -13.86 7.70 -29.71
C ARG A 128 -12.80 8.81 -29.79
N ILE A 129 -11.61 8.51 -30.29
CA ILE A 129 -10.57 9.52 -30.51
C ILE A 129 -10.96 10.46 -31.67
N ARG A 130 -11.46 9.90 -32.78
CA ARG A 130 -11.88 10.67 -33.97
C ARG A 130 -13.06 11.58 -33.67
N MET A 131 -14.07 11.12 -32.96
CA MET A 131 -15.27 11.89 -32.59
C MET A 131 -14.94 13.22 -31.89
N ILE A 132 -13.83 13.28 -31.13
CA ILE A 132 -13.40 14.49 -30.43
C ILE A 132 -12.54 15.40 -31.31
N ARG A 133 -11.85 14.85 -32.30
CA ARG A 133 -10.89 15.61 -33.14
C ARG A 133 -11.50 16.08 -34.46
N GLU A 134 -12.47 15.34 -34.98
CA GLU A 134 -13.20 15.69 -36.20
C GLU A 134 -14.18 16.83 -35.98
N ASP A 135 -14.67 17.40 -37.08
CA ASP A 135 -15.58 18.55 -37.07
C ASP A 135 -15.08 19.72 -36.19
N ASN A 136 -13.77 19.98 -36.25
CA ASN A 136 -13.07 21.00 -35.46
C ASN A 136 -13.24 20.85 -33.94
N GLY A 137 -13.48 19.63 -33.45
CA GLY A 137 -13.62 19.31 -32.04
C GLY A 137 -14.87 19.89 -31.37
N ARG A 138 -15.92 20.18 -32.13
CA ARG A 138 -17.16 20.79 -31.62
C ARG A 138 -18.02 19.86 -30.76
N LEU A 139 -17.79 18.55 -30.77
CA LEU A 139 -18.63 17.58 -30.07
C LEU A 139 -18.65 17.80 -28.56
N ILE A 140 -17.48 17.93 -27.92
CA ILE A 140 -17.40 18.05 -26.45
C ILE A 140 -18.04 19.35 -25.95
N PRO A 141 -17.74 20.54 -26.49
CA PRO A 141 -18.45 21.77 -26.13
C PRO A 141 -19.97 21.66 -26.30
N THR A 142 -20.41 21.02 -27.38
CA THR A 142 -21.84 20.83 -27.68
C THR A 142 -22.50 19.95 -26.63
N LEU A 143 -21.91 18.81 -26.29
CA LEU A 143 -22.43 17.92 -25.25
C LEU A 143 -22.47 18.62 -23.89
N LEU A 144 -21.44 19.38 -23.53
CA LEU A 144 -21.39 20.10 -22.26
C LEU A 144 -22.45 21.21 -22.17
N ASN A 145 -22.66 21.97 -23.25
CA ASN A 145 -23.71 22.99 -23.31
C ASN A 145 -25.10 22.35 -23.26
N PHE A 146 -25.30 21.25 -23.99
CA PHE A 146 -26.55 20.48 -23.97
C PHE A 146 -26.86 19.97 -22.56
N LEU A 147 -25.89 19.39 -21.86
CA LEU A 147 -26.03 18.89 -20.48
C LEU A 147 -26.44 19.98 -19.48
N GLN A 148 -25.99 21.23 -19.67
CA GLN A 148 -26.37 22.36 -18.81
C GLN A 148 -27.82 22.80 -19.01
N GLN A 149 -28.45 22.43 -20.12
CA GLN A 149 -29.82 22.79 -20.48
C GLN A 149 -30.80 21.62 -20.25
N CYS A 150 -30.29 20.39 -20.10
CA CYS A 150 -31.13 19.24 -19.84
C CYS A 150 -31.88 19.35 -18.51
N ILE A 151 -33.10 18.83 -18.49
CA ILE A 151 -33.82 18.59 -17.24
C ILE A 151 -33.01 17.53 -16.44
N PRO A 152 -32.76 17.77 -15.14
CA PRO A 152 -32.08 16.79 -14.30
C PRO A 152 -32.80 15.43 -14.31
N ASN A 153 -32.04 14.36 -14.39
CA ASN A 153 -32.51 12.97 -14.45
C ASN A 153 -33.35 12.62 -15.70
N SER A 154 -33.27 13.42 -16.78
CA SER A 154 -33.91 13.08 -18.06
C SER A 154 -33.15 11.98 -18.83
N SER A 155 -33.83 11.30 -19.75
CA SER A 155 -33.24 10.31 -20.65
C SER A 155 -32.12 10.89 -21.52
N GLU A 156 -32.28 12.12 -21.98
CA GLU A 156 -31.31 12.85 -22.81
C GLU A 156 -30.06 13.20 -22.00
N GLN A 157 -30.23 13.65 -20.75
CA GLN A 157 -29.10 13.90 -19.87
C GLN A 157 -28.30 12.61 -19.66
N TYR A 158 -29.00 11.52 -19.33
CA TYR A 158 -28.37 10.22 -19.11
C TYR A 158 -27.62 9.72 -20.35
N LEU A 159 -28.23 9.82 -21.54
CA LEU A 159 -27.60 9.37 -22.78
C LEU A 159 -26.41 10.26 -23.20
N ALA A 160 -26.50 11.57 -23.01
CA ALA A 160 -25.38 12.49 -23.24
C ALA A 160 -24.20 12.22 -22.28
N LEU A 161 -24.48 11.92 -21.01
CA LEU A 161 -23.46 11.50 -20.05
C LEU A 161 -22.85 10.14 -20.42
N LEU A 162 -23.62 9.19 -20.97
CA LEU A 162 -23.08 7.90 -21.44
C LEU A 162 -22.12 8.08 -22.62
N VAL A 163 -22.47 8.92 -23.60
CA VAL A 163 -21.58 9.31 -24.70
C VAL A 163 -20.29 9.90 -24.13
N LEU A 164 -20.41 10.88 -23.21
CA LEU A 164 -19.24 11.54 -22.63
C LEU A 164 -18.38 10.59 -21.79
N ASN A 165 -18.99 9.65 -21.07
CA ASN A 165 -18.30 8.59 -20.35
C ASN A 165 -17.45 7.75 -21.29
N ASN A 166 -18.02 7.26 -22.39
CA ASN A 166 -17.29 6.47 -23.36
C ASN A 166 -16.11 7.26 -23.95
N LEU A 167 -16.35 8.52 -24.33
CA LEU A 167 -15.34 9.42 -24.88
C LEU A 167 -14.21 9.76 -23.89
N SER A 168 -14.45 9.69 -22.58
CA SER A 168 -13.47 9.99 -21.53
C SER A 168 -12.48 8.86 -21.22
N ILE A 169 -12.71 7.66 -21.75
CA ILE A 169 -11.88 6.47 -21.46
C ILE A 169 -10.50 6.55 -22.15
N PRO A 170 -10.38 6.83 -23.46
CA PRO A 170 -9.08 6.90 -24.15
C PRO A 170 -8.16 7.95 -23.53
N SER A 171 -6.88 7.62 -23.40
CA SER A 171 -5.89 8.51 -22.77
C SER A 171 -5.71 9.83 -23.52
N GLU A 172 -5.74 9.74 -24.85
CA GLU A 172 -5.59 10.80 -25.85
C GLU A 172 -6.68 11.86 -25.76
N ASN A 173 -7.82 11.49 -25.19
CA ASN A 173 -8.98 12.36 -25.08
C ASN A 173 -9.01 13.13 -23.76
N LYS A 174 -8.34 12.63 -22.70
CA LYS A 174 -8.50 13.13 -21.32
C LYS A 174 -8.14 14.60 -21.20
N ARG A 175 -7.01 15.04 -21.75
CA ARG A 175 -6.56 16.45 -21.68
C ARG A 175 -7.48 17.38 -22.46
N ILE A 176 -7.88 16.96 -23.67
CA ILE A 176 -8.78 17.71 -24.56
C ILE A 176 -10.14 17.90 -23.88
N ILE A 177 -10.71 16.85 -23.29
CA ILE A 177 -11.98 16.92 -22.57
C ILE A 177 -11.82 17.78 -21.31
N ALA A 178 -10.89 17.41 -20.42
CA ALA A 178 -10.79 17.98 -19.09
C ALA A 178 -10.41 19.46 -19.09
N ILE A 179 -9.36 19.82 -19.83
CA ILE A 179 -8.71 21.14 -19.77
C ILE A 179 -9.17 22.02 -20.94
N GLU A 180 -8.94 21.57 -22.19
CA GLU A 180 -9.15 22.40 -23.38
C GLU A 180 -10.64 22.76 -23.56
N ASN A 181 -11.52 21.79 -23.35
CA ASN A 181 -12.98 21.99 -23.38
C ASN A 181 -13.59 22.29 -22.01
N LYS A 182 -12.77 22.47 -20.98
CA LYS A 182 -13.19 22.85 -19.62
C LYS A 182 -14.22 21.88 -19.01
N ALA A 183 -14.28 20.62 -19.47
CA ALA A 183 -15.27 19.65 -18.99
C ALA A 183 -15.11 19.37 -17.50
N ALA A 184 -13.87 19.25 -17.00
CA ALA A 184 -13.62 18.99 -15.58
C ALA A 184 -14.27 20.06 -14.69
N ARG A 185 -14.20 21.34 -15.10
CA ARG A 185 -14.82 22.46 -14.37
C ARG A 185 -16.34 22.39 -14.41
N ILE A 186 -16.92 22.13 -15.58
CA ILE A 186 -18.38 22.09 -15.78
C ILE A 186 -18.98 20.89 -15.03
N LEU A 187 -18.38 19.71 -15.21
CA LEU A 187 -18.80 18.48 -14.54
C LEU A 187 -18.60 18.54 -13.03
N SER A 188 -17.56 19.21 -12.53
CA SER A 188 -17.37 19.42 -11.08
C SER A 188 -18.53 20.21 -10.46
N LYS A 189 -19.05 21.22 -11.17
CA LYS A 189 -20.24 21.97 -10.74
C LYS A 189 -21.49 21.11 -10.81
N LEU A 190 -21.72 20.43 -11.93
CA LEU A 190 -22.86 19.53 -12.12
C LEU A 190 -22.88 18.42 -11.06
N LEU A 191 -21.73 17.87 -10.68
CA LEU A 191 -21.62 16.85 -9.63
C LEU A 191 -22.05 17.38 -8.25
N CYS A 192 -21.77 18.64 -7.95
CA CYS A 192 -22.21 19.26 -6.70
C CYS A 192 -23.73 19.52 -6.70
N TRP A 193 -24.31 19.84 -7.87
CA TRP A 193 -25.73 20.09 -8.02
C TRP A 193 -26.58 18.82 -8.08
N HIS A 194 -26.01 17.74 -8.64
CA HIS A 194 -26.68 16.47 -8.87
C HIS A 194 -25.89 15.29 -8.28
N PRO A 195 -25.71 15.24 -6.94
CA PRO A 195 -24.99 14.15 -6.27
C PRO A 195 -25.65 12.78 -6.46
N GLU A 196 -26.92 12.72 -6.84
CA GLU A 196 -27.64 11.50 -7.20
C GLU A 196 -27.16 10.90 -8.54
N THR A 197 -26.54 11.70 -9.41
CA THR A 197 -26.10 11.28 -10.75
C THR A 197 -24.66 10.76 -10.71
N SER A 198 -24.49 9.49 -10.33
CA SER A 198 -23.18 8.84 -10.20
C SER A 198 -22.35 8.86 -11.49
N LEU A 199 -22.98 8.89 -12.67
CA LEU A 199 -22.30 8.91 -13.97
C LEU A 199 -21.42 10.16 -14.16
N ILE A 200 -21.76 11.30 -13.56
CA ILE A 200 -20.90 12.49 -13.58
C ILE A 200 -19.59 12.22 -12.84
N ALA A 201 -19.68 11.57 -11.66
CA ALA A 201 -18.51 11.18 -10.89
C ALA A 201 -17.65 10.17 -11.67
N ILE A 202 -18.27 9.20 -12.37
CA ILE A 202 -17.55 8.22 -13.21
C ILE A 202 -16.75 8.92 -14.31
N ILE A 203 -17.36 9.87 -15.03
CA ILE A 203 -16.65 10.63 -16.07
C ILE A 203 -15.44 11.37 -15.47
N LEU A 204 -15.63 12.05 -14.33
CA LEU A 204 -14.54 12.73 -13.64
C LEU A 204 -13.45 11.76 -13.17
N VAL A 205 -13.80 10.55 -12.73
CA VAL A 205 -12.84 9.49 -12.35
C VAL A 205 -12.02 9.04 -13.55
N ASN A 206 -12.63 8.86 -14.71
CA ASN A 206 -11.92 8.53 -15.96
C ASN A 206 -10.90 9.62 -16.32
N LEU A 207 -11.29 10.89 -16.19
CA LEU A 207 -10.39 12.03 -16.41
C LEU A 207 -9.26 12.10 -15.38
N CYS A 208 -9.46 11.61 -14.15
CA CYS A 208 -8.42 11.49 -13.12
C CYS A 208 -7.46 10.31 -13.35
N PHE A 209 -7.85 9.32 -14.16
CA PHE A 209 -6.99 8.21 -14.57
C PHE A 209 -6.07 8.69 -15.72
N CYS A 210 -5.21 9.65 -15.46
CA CYS A 210 -4.31 10.28 -16.43
C CYS A 210 -2.86 10.27 -15.93
N ASP A 211 -1.93 10.77 -16.75
CA ASP A 211 -0.53 10.97 -16.36
C ASP A 211 -0.35 11.99 -15.22
N ALA A 212 0.86 12.07 -14.67
CA ALA A 212 1.16 12.97 -13.55
C ALA A 212 0.96 14.46 -13.89
N ALA A 213 1.23 14.87 -15.13
CA ALA A 213 1.14 16.26 -15.55
C ALA A 213 -0.31 16.74 -15.59
N LEU A 214 -1.20 15.96 -16.22
CA LEU A 214 -2.64 16.26 -16.25
C LEU A 214 -3.24 16.18 -14.85
N ARG A 215 -2.86 15.21 -14.00
CA ARG A 215 -3.30 15.18 -12.59
C ARG A 215 -2.93 16.48 -11.85
N ALA A 216 -1.71 16.98 -12.04
CA ALA A 216 -1.28 18.25 -11.44
C ALA A 216 -2.11 19.43 -11.95
N GLU A 217 -2.44 19.50 -13.24
CA GLU A 217 -3.31 20.54 -13.80
C GLU A 217 -4.74 20.48 -13.24
N LEU A 218 -5.31 19.29 -13.04
CA LEU A 218 -6.65 19.08 -12.50
C LEU A 218 -6.82 19.61 -11.06
N VAL A 219 -5.72 19.66 -10.28
CA VAL A 219 -5.72 20.11 -8.88
C VAL A 219 -5.14 21.51 -8.70
N ARG A 220 -4.46 22.06 -9.71
CA ARG A 220 -3.75 23.35 -9.59
C ARG A 220 -4.75 24.49 -9.43
N LYS A 221 -4.50 25.37 -8.46
CA LYS A 221 -5.19 26.67 -8.37
C LYS A 221 -4.73 27.52 -9.56
N SER A 222 -5.66 28.02 -10.37
CA SER A 222 -5.33 28.89 -11.49
C SER A 222 -4.45 30.05 -11.00
N SER A 223 -3.26 30.19 -11.58
CA SER A 223 -2.27 31.20 -11.21
C SER A 223 -2.39 32.49 -12.03
N SER A 224 -3.39 32.59 -12.91
CA SER A 224 -3.65 33.79 -13.72
C SER A 224 -5.04 34.37 -13.42
N ASP A 225 -5.13 35.71 -13.49
CA ASP A 225 -6.33 36.51 -13.24
C ASP A 225 -7.51 36.24 -14.21
N ASP A 226 -7.37 35.35 -15.20
CA ASP A 226 -8.32 35.21 -16.31
C ASP A 226 -8.94 33.80 -16.47
N ALA A 227 -8.53 32.81 -15.67
CA ALA A 227 -9.11 31.46 -15.73
C ALA A 227 -9.72 31.05 -14.39
N SER A 228 -11.05 30.88 -14.35
CA SER A 228 -11.73 30.32 -13.18
C SER A 228 -11.17 28.91 -12.88
N PRO A 229 -10.74 28.61 -11.65
CA PRO A 229 -10.22 27.30 -11.28
C PRO A 229 -11.26 26.18 -11.41
N ILE A 230 -10.79 24.93 -11.56
CA ILE A 230 -11.61 23.73 -11.75
C ILE A 230 -12.34 23.33 -10.46
N TYR A 231 -11.68 23.47 -9.30
CA TYR A 231 -12.17 23.04 -7.99
C TYR A 231 -12.60 21.56 -7.92
N LEU A 232 -11.89 20.68 -8.63
CA LEU A 232 -12.23 19.26 -8.71
C LEU A 232 -12.14 18.55 -7.35
N VAL A 233 -11.10 18.86 -6.56
CA VAL A 233 -10.94 18.29 -5.21
C VAL A 233 -12.07 18.73 -4.32
N GLU A 234 -12.41 20.02 -4.33
CA GLU A 234 -13.51 20.55 -3.53
C GLU A 234 -14.86 19.97 -3.97
N ALA A 235 -15.06 19.73 -5.26
CA ALA A 235 -16.26 19.07 -5.78
C ALA A 235 -16.40 17.64 -5.27
N PHE A 236 -15.36 16.80 -5.42
CA PHE A 236 -15.38 15.45 -4.87
C PHE A 236 -15.58 15.44 -3.35
N MET A 237 -14.96 16.38 -2.62
CA MET A 237 -15.09 16.49 -1.17
C MET A 237 -16.50 16.88 -0.74
N TYR A 238 -17.08 17.90 -1.37
CA TYR A 238 -18.45 18.34 -1.07
C TYR A 238 -19.44 17.22 -1.36
N THR A 239 -19.39 16.67 -2.59
CA THR A 239 -20.30 15.60 -2.99
C THR A 239 -20.12 14.37 -2.11
N LEU A 240 -18.90 13.95 -1.80
CA LEU A 240 -18.66 12.83 -0.88
C LEU A 240 -19.30 13.07 0.49
N LYS A 241 -19.12 14.27 1.07
CA LYS A 241 -19.70 14.62 2.37
C LYS A 241 -21.24 14.58 2.36
N ILE A 242 -21.87 15.02 1.28
CA ILE A 242 -23.33 14.92 1.09
C ILE A 242 -23.75 13.46 0.90
N SER A 243 -23.07 12.73 0.01
CA SER A 243 -23.41 11.35 -0.35
C SER A 243 -23.32 10.35 0.81
N ILE A 244 -22.52 10.64 1.84
CA ILE A 244 -22.39 9.80 3.06
C ILE A 244 -23.31 10.23 4.22
N LEU A 245 -24.13 11.27 4.04
CA LEU A 245 -25.15 11.61 5.04
C LEU A 245 -26.22 10.51 5.09
N PRO A 246 -26.88 10.33 6.25
CA PRO A 246 -28.10 9.53 6.32
C PRO A 246 -29.15 10.05 5.33
N GLU A 247 -29.93 9.13 4.74
CA GLU A 247 -31.04 9.50 3.85
C GLU A 247 -31.98 10.53 4.52
N GLY A 248 -32.27 11.62 3.82
CA GLY A 248 -33.18 12.69 4.25
C GLY A 248 -32.52 13.92 4.90
N GLU A 249 -31.25 13.83 5.33
CA GLU A 249 -30.50 15.00 5.83
C GLU A 249 -29.99 15.93 4.72
N ASP A 250 -29.95 15.46 3.48
CA ASP A 250 -29.53 16.19 2.27
C ASP A 250 -30.50 17.31 1.85
N SER A 251 -31.80 17.16 2.17
CA SER A 251 -32.87 18.09 1.79
C SER A 251 -32.62 19.55 2.22
N ASN A 252 -31.93 19.78 3.34
CA ASN A 252 -31.56 21.11 3.81
C ASN A 252 -30.45 21.76 2.97
N MET A 253 -29.58 20.95 2.35
CA MET A 253 -28.48 21.43 1.52
C MET A 253 -28.94 21.79 0.11
N GLN A 254 -29.97 21.10 -0.41
CA GLN A 254 -30.50 21.34 -1.75
C GLN A 254 -31.02 22.78 -1.92
N LYS A 255 -31.57 23.37 -0.84
CA LYS A 255 -32.09 24.75 -0.81
C LYS A 255 -31.04 25.81 -1.20
N TYR A 256 -29.75 25.55 -0.97
CA TYR A 256 -28.68 26.50 -1.27
C TYR A 256 -28.14 26.37 -2.69
N LEU A 257 -28.45 25.27 -3.40
CA LEU A 257 -27.98 25.06 -4.77
C LEU A 257 -28.76 25.89 -5.80
N ASP A 258 -29.98 26.33 -5.44
CA ASP A 258 -30.81 27.22 -6.26
C ASP A 258 -30.25 28.65 -6.34
N GLU A 259 -29.31 29.02 -5.47
CA GLU A 259 -28.65 30.32 -5.52
C GLU A 259 -27.59 30.34 -6.64
N THR A 260 -27.82 31.18 -7.65
CA THR A 260 -26.88 31.30 -8.77
C THR A 260 -25.51 31.85 -8.31
N GLY A 261 -24.43 31.15 -8.65
CA GLY A 261 -23.05 31.65 -8.49
C GLY A 261 -22.15 30.84 -7.54
N TRP A 262 -22.69 29.85 -6.83
CA TRP A 262 -21.88 29.01 -5.96
C TRP A 262 -20.87 28.16 -6.76
N THR A 263 -19.65 28.07 -6.23
CA THR A 263 -18.58 27.21 -6.74
C THR A 263 -18.42 25.99 -5.83
N PRO A 264 -17.83 24.87 -6.29
CA PRO A 264 -17.56 23.74 -5.42
C PRO A 264 -16.79 24.11 -4.15
N LYS A 265 -15.85 25.06 -4.25
CA LYS A 265 -15.11 25.58 -3.10
C LYS A 265 -16.00 26.33 -2.10
N THR A 266 -16.91 27.19 -2.56
CA THR A 266 -17.80 27.92 -1.66
C THR A 266 -18.82 26.96 -1.02
N LEU A 267 -19.32 25.98 -1.77
CA LEU A 267 -20.21 24.93 -1.26
C LEU A 267 -19.53 24.11 -0.16
N LEU A 268 -18.32 23.63 -0.39
CA LEU A 268 -17.56 22.89 0.62
C LEU A 268 -17.30 23.73 1.87
N LYS A 269 -16.89 25.00 1.68
CA LYS A 269 -16.65 25.92 2.80
C LYS A 269 -17.92 26.10 3.64
N HIS A 270 -19.05 26.37 3.01
CA HIS A 270 -20.31 26.57 3.72
C HIS A 270 -20.80 25.29 4.41
N TYR A 271 -20.66 24.12 3.75
CA TYR A 271 -20.93 22.84 4.40
C TYR A 271 -20.11 22.68 5.67
N ASN A 272 -18.81 23.00 5.64
CA ASN A 272 -17.93 22.90 6.80
C ASN A 272 -18.34 23.90 7.90
N GLU A 273 -18.75 25.12 7.56
CA GLU A 273 -19.23 26.12 8.53
C GLU A 273 -20.52 25.67 9.21
N LEU A 274 -21.48 25.12 8.46
CA LEU A 274 -22.74 24.58 9.01
C LEU A 274 -22.53 23.36 9.91
N ASN A 275 -21.50 22.57 9.64
CA ASN A 275 -21.21 21.34 10.37
C ASN A 275 -20.04 21.48 11.35
N GLN A 276 -19.52 22.68 11.59
CA GLN A 276 -18.36 22.89 12.45
C GLN A 276 -18.63 22.40 13.88
N GLU A 277 -19.82 22.68 14.42
CA GLU A 277 -20.23 22.19 15.74
C GLU A 277 -20.34 20.66 15.78
N ARG A 278 -20.81 20.03 14.69
CA ARG A 278 -20.87 18.57 14.56
C ARG A 278 -19.46 17.97 14.49
N ASP A 279 -18.55 18.55 13.72
CA ASP A 279 -17.19 18.04 13.55
C ASP A 279 -16.35 18.18 14.84
N ASP A 280 -16.64 19.18 15.69
CA ASP A 280 -15.98 19.36 17.00
C ASP A 280 -16.60 18.50 18.12
N GLU A 281 -17.92 18.27 18.10
CA GLU A 281 -18.66 17.50 19.11
C GLU A 281 -18.64 15.98 18.82
N PHE A 282 -18.58 15.57 17.55
CA PHE A 282 -18.30 14.19 17.16
C PHE A 282 -16.83 13.86 17.39
N GLN A 283 -16.50 13.53 18.63
CA GLN A 283 -15.32 12.72 18.90
C GLN A 283 -15.35 11.50 17.97
N PHE A 284 -14.47 11.51 16.97
CA PHE A 284 -14.32 10.57 15.83
C PHE A 284 -14.24 9.07 16.17
N ASP A 285 -14.33 8.73 17.45
CA ASP A 285 -14.12 7.41 17.98
C ASP A 285 -15.38 6.52 17.96
N ASN A 286 -16.62 7.04 17.87
CA ASN A 286 -17.79 6.22 18.24
C ASN A 286 -18.98 6.13 17.27
N LEU A 287 -19.06 6.93 16.20
CA LEU A 287 -20.19 6.76 15.27
C LEU A 287 -19.86 5.73 14.18
N PRO A 288 -20.61 4.61 14.11
CA PRO A 288 -20.47 3.67 13.03
C PRO A 288 -20.76 4.34 11.68
N PHE A 289 -20.04 3.92 10.64
CA PHE A 289 -20.41 4.26 9.27
C PHE A 289 -21.74 3.56 8.97
N SER A 290 -22.83 4.34 8.88
CA SER A 290 -24.15 3.81 8.56
C SER A 290 -24.12 3.18 7.17
N ASN A 291 -24.73 2.01 7.02
CA ASN A 291 -24.97 1.42 5.70
C ASN A 291 -26.06 2.16 4.92
N ASN A 292 -26.85 3.00 5.61
CA ASN A 292 -27.90 3.81 5.00
C ASN A 292 -27.37 5.21 4.67
N ILE A 293 -26.59 5.32 3.60
CA ILE A 293 -26.07 6.59 3.07
C ILE A 293 -26.88 7.04 1.84
N ALA A 294 -27.01 8.35 1.65
CA ALA A 294 -27.86 8.93 0.60
C ALA A 294 -27.49 8.51 -0.83
N HIS A 295 -26.19 8.50 -1.18
CA HIS A 295 -25.74 8.21 -2.55
C HIS A 295 -24.49 7.32 -2.56
N PRO A 296 -24.61 6.01 -2.29
CA PRO A 296 -23.46 5.12 -2.11
C PRO A 296 -22.57 5.02 -3.34
N ASP A 297 -23.15 4.93 -4.54
CA ASP A 297 -22.38 4.85 -5.78
C ASP A 297 -21.58 6.13 -6.05
N THR A 298 -22.21 7.30 -5.87
CA THR A 298 -21.52 8.58 -6.04
C THR A 298 -20.39 8.75 -5.02
N ALA A 299 -20.61 8.38 -3.75
CA ALA A 299 -19.57 8.40 -2.72
C ALA A 299 -18.37 7.51 -3.10
N LYS A 300 -18.64 6.28 -3.54
CA LYS A 300 -17.64 5.35 -4.06
C LYS A 300 -16.84 5.95 -5.21
N TRP A 301 -17.50 6.53 -6.21
CA TRP A 301 -16.80 7.14 -7.35
C TRP A 301 -16.03 8.40 -6.97
N CYS A 302 -16.53 9.23 -6.05
CA CYS A 302 -15.76 10.37 -5.53
C CYS A 302 -14.47 9.91 -4.83
N LEU A 303 -14.53 8.86 -4.01
CA LEU A 303 -13.36 8.25 -3.40
C LEU A 303 -12.40 7.68 -4.45
N CYS A 304 -12.90 7.01 -5.50
CA CYS A 304 -12.06 6.55 -6.60
C CYS A 304 -11.37 7.71 -7.35
N GLY A 305 -12.06 8.84 -7.53
CA GLY A 305 -11.50 10.04 -8.16
C GLY A 305 -10.36 10.60 -7.31
N ILE A 306 -10.61 10.76 -6.00
CA ILE A 306 -9.59 11.18 -5.03
C ILE A 306 -8.42 10.19 -4.98
N LYS A 307 -8.69 8.89 -4.99
CA LYS A 307 -7.66 7.83 -5.07
C LYS A 307 -6.76 8.02 -6.28
N ASN A 308 -7.33 8.30 -7.45
CA ASN A 308 -6.55 8.54 -8.66
C ASN A 308 -5.76 9.86 -8.59
N LEU A 309 -6.32 10.92 -8.02
CA LEU A 309 -5.61 12.19 -7.81
C LEU A 309 -4.46 12.08 -6.79
N THR A 310 -4.56 11.19 -5.80
CA THR A 310 -3.48 10.96 -4.81
C THR A 310 -2.33 10.10 -5.32
N ARG A 311 -2.42 9.51 -6.52
CA ARG A 311 -1.36 8.62 -7.02
C ARG A 311 0.02 9.29 -6.87
N PRO A 312 0.99 8.63 -6.23
CA PRO A 312 2.29 9.22 -5.98
C PRO A 312 2.92 9.72 -7.27
N SER A 313 3.46 10.92 -7.20
CA SER A 313 4.17 11.54 -8.31
C SER A 313 5.32 12.37 -7.74
N LYS A 314 6.26 12.78 -8.59
CA LYS A 314 7.33 13.71 -8.18
C LYS A 314 6.76 15.07 -7.72
N ASP A 315 5.58 15.45 -8.19
CA ASP A 315 4.86 16.64 -7.76
C ASP A 315 3.90 16.30 -6.59
N PRO A 316 4.18 16.78 -5.36
CA PRO A 316 3.31 16.53 -4.22
C PRO A 316 2.07 17.43 -4.20
N THR A 317 1.86 18.31 -5.19
CA THR A 317 0.78 19.31 -5.20
C THR A 317 -0.60 18.68 -4.98
N ALA A 318 -0.92 17.59 -5.68
CA ALA A 318 -2.22 16.92 -5.53
C ALA A 318 -2.43 16.39 -4.11
N ALA A 319 -1.43 15.73 -3.54
CA ALA A 319 -1.47 15.23 -2.17
C ALA A 319 -1.61 16.37 -1.14
N GLN A 320 -0.92 17.49 -1.35
CA GLN A 320 -1.01 18.66 -0.48
C GLN A 320 -2.38 19.35 -0.55
N VAL A 321 -2.94 19.54 -1.75
CA VAL A 321 -4.27 20.14 -1.94
C VAL A 321 -5.34 19.25 -1.30
N LEU A 322 -5.23 17.93 -1.47
CA LEU A 322 -6.13 16.97 -0.84
C LEU A 322 -5.99 16.99 0.68
N PHE A 323 -4.77 17.05 1.22
CA PHE A 323 -4.59 17.19 2.65
C PHE A 323 -5.23 18.47 3.20
N GLN A 324 -5.03 19.60 2.52
CA GLN A 324 -5.61 20.90 2.90
C GLN A 324 -7.14 20.95 2.80
N SER A 325 -7.78 20.06 2.04
CA SER A 325 -9.24 20.01 1.91
C SER A 325 -9.93 19.36 3.12
N GLY A 326 -9.18 18.76 4.05
CA GLY A 326 -9.73 18.04 5.20
C GLY A 326 -10.20 16.62 4.88
N ILE A 327 -9.76 16.04 3.75
CA ILE A 327 -10.13 14.67 3.32
C ILE A 327 -9.86 13.60 4.37
N ILE A 328 -8.82 13.77 5.19
CA ILE A 328 -8.37 12.76 6.16
C ILE A 328 -9.50 12.38 7.12
N ASN A 329 -10.27 13.34 7.61
CA ASN A 329 -11.36 13.07 8.54
C ASN A 329 -12.45 12.20 7.90
N VAL A 330 -12.79 12.47 6.64
CA VAL A 330 -13.78 11.70 5.88
C VAL A 330 -13.27 10.28 5.60
N VAL A 331 -12.01 10.16 5.17
CA VAL A 331 -11.35 8.87 4.91
C VAL A 331 -11.28 8.01 6.17
N LEU A 332 -10.92 8.59 7.32
CA LEU A 332 -10.89 7.87 8.60
C LEU A 332 -12.29 7.45 9.08
N ARG A 333 -13.33 8.22 8.76
CA ARG A 333 -14.72 7.85 9.03
C ARG A 333 -15.13 6.61 8.23
N VAL A 334 -14.82 6.59 6.93
CA VAL A 334 -15.08 5.42 6.04
C VAL A 334 -14.34 4.17 6.52
N LEU A 335 -13.12 4.31 7.05
CA LEU A 335 -12.28 3.20 7.53
C LEU A 335 -12.63 2.68 8.94
N THR A 336 -13.69 3.17 9.58
CA THR A 336 -14.00 2.79 10.96
C THR A 336 -14.61 1.36 11.00
N ILE A 337 -13.84 0.41 11.52
CA ILE A 337 -14.27 -0.99 11.75
C ILE A 337 -15.17 -1.05 12.99
N HIS A 338 -16.27 -1.81 12.91
CA HIS A 338 -17.17 -2.03 14.04
C HIS A 338 -16.49 -2.95 15.06
N SER A 339 -16.10 -2.39 16.20
CA SER A 339 -15.39 -3.13 17.27
C SER A 339 -16.32 -4.05 18.10
N GLY A 340 -17.38 -4.60 17.49
CA GLY A 340 -18.28 -5.55 18.15
C GLY A 340 -17.54 -6.77 18.72
N ALA A 341 -16.44 -7.16 18.07
CA ALA A 341 -15.58 -8.27 18.48
C ALA A 341 -14.55 -7.92 19.58
N THR A 342 -14.29 -6.65 19.89
CA THR A 342 -13.19 -6.26 20.81
C THR A 342 -13.63 -6.11 22.28
N ARG A 343 -14.91 -6.39 22.59
CA ARG A 343 -15.44 -6.32 23.97
C ARG A 343 -14.88 -7.37 24.93
N GLN A 344 -14.13 -8.37 24.46
CA GLN A 344 -13.48 -9.35 25.35
C GLN A 344 -11.97 -9.13 25.57
N ALA A 345 -11.26 -8.45 24.66
CA ALA A 345 -9.81 -8.24 24.78
C ALA A 345 -9.40 -6.96 25.55
N SER A 346 -10.35 -6.08 25.88
CA SER A 346 -10.07 -4.78 26.54
C SER A 346 -10.49 -4.71 28.01
N ASN A 347 -10.81 -5.84 28.65
CA ASN A 347 -11.21 -5.90 30.06
C ASN A 347 -10.10 -5.58 31.08
N GLU A 348 -8.89 -5.23 30.64
CA GLU A 348 -7.80 -4.82 31.56
C GLU A 348 -7.54 -3.30 31.60
N PHE A 349 -8.24 -2.45 30.83
CA PHE A 349 -7.87 -1.01 30.78
C PHE A 349 -8.96 0.05 30.95
N ASN A 350 -10.23 -0.29 31.25
CA ASN A 350 -11.25 0.74 31.51
C ASN A 350 -12.17 0.40 32.69
N THR A 351 -11.81 0.87 33.89
CA THR A 351 -12.73 1.08 35.02
C THR A 351 -13.34 2.47 34.93
N PHE A 352 -14.32 2.66 34.05
CA PHE A 352 -15.26 3.78 34.16
C PHE A 352 -16.68 3.27 33.90
N SER A 353 -17.49 3.27 34.96
CA SER A 353 -18.88 2.82 34.96
C SER A 353 -19.78 3.82 34.24
N SER A 354 -20.43 3.40 33.17
CA SER A 354 -21.64 4.05 32.66
C SER A 354 -22.77 3.01 32.70
N SER A 355 -23.70 3.16 33.65
CA SER A 355 -24.70 2.16 34.01
C SER A 355 -26.06 2.30 33.33
N ASP A 356 -26.29 3.28 32.46
CA ASP A 356 -27.67 3.74 32.23
C ASP A 356 -28.26 3.58 30.81
N TYR A 357 -27.62 2.81 29.90
CA TYR A 357 -28.26 2.46 28.62
C TYR A 357 -28.67 0.99 28.58
N ARG A 358 -29.83 0.68 29.17
CA ARG A 358 -30.58 -0.57 28.92
C ARG A 358 -31.79 -0.26 28.05
N GLY A 359 -31.90 -0.93 26.90
CA GLY A 359 -33.22 -1.24 26.34
C GLY A 359 -33.51 -0.85 24.90
N ILE A 360 -32.63 -1.17 23.94
CA ILE A 360 -33.06 -1.37 22.56
C ILE A 360 -32.38 -2.65 22.04
N ASN A 361 -33.11 -3.77 22.06
CA ASN A 361 -32.71 -4.98 21.32
C ASN A 361 -33.08 -4.73 19.86
N ILE A 362 -32.13 -4.22 19.08
CA ILE A 362 -32.22 -4.24 17.62
C ILE A 362 -31.56 -5.56 17.20
N ASP A 363 -32.38 -6.56 16.87
CA ASP A 363 -31.95 -7.83 16.25
C ASP A 363 -31.63 -7.64 14.75
N ASP A 364 -31.15 -6.47 14.35
CA ASP A 364 -30.65 -6.27 12.99
C ASP A 364 -29.19 -6.75 12.96
N GLU A 365 -28.92 -7.73 12.11
CA GLU A 365 -27.58 -8.06 11.63
C GLU A 365 -26.97 -6.82 10.96
N GLU A 366 -26.52 -5.84 11.75
CA GLU A 366 -25.72 -4.72 11.26
C GLU A 366 -24.50 -5.32 10.56
N ALA A 367 -24.45 -5.17 9.23
CA ALA A 367 -23.36 -5.70 8.43
C ALA A 367 -22.03 -5.14 8.97
N SER A 368 -21.24 -6.01 9.57
CA SER A 368 -19.96 -5.66 10.18
C SER A 368 -19.01 -5.10 9.12
N ASN A 369 -18.45 -3.91 9.38
CA ASN A 369 -17.47 -3.27 8.49
C ASN A 369 -16.08 -3.90 8.64
N ASP A 370 -15.98 -5.20 8.40
CA ASP A 370 -14.76 -5.97 8.60
C ASP A 370 -13.87 -6.00 7.35
N PRO A 371 -12.52 -6.01 7.50
CA PRO A 371 -11.60 -6.00 6.35
C PRO A 371 -11.81 -7.09 5.30
N TYR A 372 -12.40 -8.23 5.64
CA TYR A 372 -12.68 -9.31 4.68
C TYR A 372 -13.85 -9.00 3.74
N THR A 373 -14.74 -8.06 4.09
CA THR A 373 -15.87 -7.64 3.24
C THR A 373 -15.50 -6.50 2.28
N TRP A 374 -14.32 -5.90 2.44
CA TRP A 374 -13.86 -4.77 1.65
C TRP A 374 -13.38 -5.24 0.28
N ASP A 375 -14.30 -5.42 -0.66
CA ASP A 375 -13.96 -5.81 -2.02
C ASP A 375 -13.05 -4.80 -2.73
N ASN A 376 -12.48 -5.24 -3.85
CA ASN A 376 -11.72 -4.37 -4.74
C ASN A 376 -12.68 -3.31 -5.30
N ASN A 377 -12.39 -2.04 -5.00
CA ASN A 377 -13.25 -0.88 -5.29
C ASN A 377 -14.40 -0.62 -4.29
N SER A 378 -14.40 -1.25 -3.11
CA SER A 378 -15.21 -0.76 -1.99
C SER A 378 -14.78 0.66 -1.58
N MET A 379 -15.64 1.38 -0.87
CA MET A 379 -15.29 2.70 -0.33
C MET A 379 -14.12 2.59 0.65
N GLN A 380 -14.08 1.53 1.46
CA GLN A 380 -13.06 1.25 2.45
C GLN A 380 -11.72 0.95 1.79
N ASP A 381 -11.69 0.11 0.75
CA ASP A 381 -10.49 -0.15 -0.04
C ASP A 381 -9.97 1.15 -0.68
N ALA A 382 -10.84 1.95 -1.30
CA ALA A 382 -10.46 3.24 -1.89
C ALA A 382 -9.92 4.22 -0.83
N ALA A 383 -10.55 4.29 0.34
CA ALA A 383 -10.12 5.12 1.47
C ALA A 383 -8.74 4.68 2.01
N LEU A 384 -8.50 3.37 2.12
CA LEU A 384 -7.22 2.82 2.55
C LEU A 384 -6.12 3.15 1.53
N TYR A 385 -6.42 3.05 0.24
CA TYR A 385 -5.50 3.46 -0.83
C TYR A 385 -5.17 4.96 -0.81
N ILE A 386 -6.16 5.82 -0.55
CA ILE A 386 -5.93 7.26 -0.37
C ILE A 386 -4.93 7.49 0.76
N LEU A 387 -5.13 6.88 1.94
CA LEU A 387 -4.18 6.99 3.05
C LEU A 387 -2.79 6.46 2.67
N MET A 388 -2.71 5.34 1.96
CA MET A 388 -1.44 4.76 1.54
C MET A 388 -0.68 5.69 0.60
N ASN A 389 -1.36 6.28 -0.38
CA ASN A 389 -0.77 7.23 -1.31
C ASN A 389 -0.33 8.53 -0.62
N LEU A 390 -1.09 9.02 0.36
CA LEU A 390 -0.70 10.17 1.16
C LEU A 390 0.43 9.82 2.15
N ALA A 391 0.48 8.61 2.70
CA ALA A 391 1.53 8.18 3.62
C ALA A 391 2.88 7.98 2.93
N ILE A 392 2.89 7.47 1.69
CA ILE A 392 4.14 7.37 0.94
C ILE A 392 4.68 8.73 0.51
N THR A 393 3.84 9.75 0.36
CA THR A 393 4.27 11.11 -0.03
C THR A 393 4.96 11.82 1.16
N PRO A 394 6.26 12.17 1.08
CA PRO A 394 7.00 12.69 2.24
C PRO A 394 6.40 13.94 2.88
N SER A 395 5.90 14.89 2.07
CA SER A 395 5.37 16.17 2.57
C SER A 395 4.07 16.04 3.39
N THR A 396 3.35 14.93 3.26
CA THR A 396 2.08 14.68 3.98
C THR A 396 2.28 13.85 5.25
N ARG A 397 3.41 13.14 5.39
CA ARG A 397 3.69 12.28 6.56
C ARG A 397 3.63 12.99 7.91
N PRO A 398 4.24 14.17 8.11
CA PRO A 398 4.21 14.83 9.42
C PRO A 398 2.79 15.07 9.93
N PHE A 399 1.85 15.33 9.02
CA PHE A 399 0.45 15.53 9.36
C PHE A 399 -0.33 14.23 9.57
N LEU A 400 0.04 13.16 8.87
CA LEU A 400 -0.57 11.84 9.01
C LEU A 400 -0.06 11.05 10.21
N ARG A 401 1.07 11.44 10.82
CA ARG A 401 1.58 10.92 12.11
C ARG A 401 0.73 11.36 13.31
N ASN A 402 -0.56 11.54 13.08
CA ASN A 402 -1.55 11.79 14.10
C ASN A 402 -1.88 10.47 14.84
N PRO A 403 -1.91 10.46 16.18
CA PRO A 403 -2.29 9.27 16.96
C PRO A 403 -3.63 8.63 16.54
N ILE A 404 -4.60 9.41 16.07
CA ILE A 404 -5.91 8.92 15.60
C ILE A 404 -5.75 8.09 14.31
N VAL A 405 -4.96 8.58 13.35
CA VAL A 405 -4.65 7.84 12.11
C VAL A 405 -3.94 6.54 12.48
N ALA A 406 -2.91 6.62 13.32
CA ALA A 406 -2.13 5.47 13.76
C ALA A 406 -3.00 4.43 14.49
N LYS A 407 -3.90 4.88 15.37
CA LYS A 407 -4.86 4.03 16.10
C LYS A 407 -5.81 3.32 15.12
N LYS A 408 -6.49 4.06 14.23
CA LYS A 408 -7.45 3.48 13.28
C LYS A 408 -6.79 2.52 12.30
N VAL A 409 -5.67 2.91 11.67
CA VAL A 409 -4.93 2.03 10.76
C VAL A 409 -4.32 0.84 11.51
N GLY A 410 -3.83 1.06 12.73
CA GLY A 410 -3.34 0.01 13.63
C GLY A 410 -4.40 -1.02 13.99
N THR A 411 -5.67 -0.61 14.16
CA THR A 411 -6.79 -1.54 14.35
C THR A 411 -7.00 -2.43 13.13
N ILE A 412 -6.96 -1.86 11.91
CA ILE A 412 -7.06 -2.63 10.66
C ILE A 412 -5.91 -3.63 10.55
N ALA A 413 -4.67 -3.19 10.80
CA ALA A 413 -3.51 -4.05 10.79
C ALA A 413 -3.68 -5.20 11.80
N LYS A 414 -4.06 -4.93 13.05
CA LYS A 414 -4.22 -5.95 14.10
C LYS A 414 -5.37 -6.93 13.84
N PHE A 415 -6.23 -6.70 12.85
CA PHE A 415 -7.36 -7.58 12.55
C PHE A 415 -6.92 -9.01 12.20
N SER A 416 -5.76 -9.20 11.56
CA SER A 416 -5.20 -10.54 11.28
C SER A 416 -4.70 -11.30 12.52
N THR A 417 -4.55 -10.62 13.66
CA THR A 417 -4.02 -11.18 14.93
C THR A 417 -5.10 -11.58 15.94
N SER A 418 -6.35 -11.14 15.73
CA SER A 418 -7.42 -11.51 16.64
C SER A 418 -7.66 -13.02 16.54
N PRO A 419 -7.55 -13.79 17.63
CA PRO A 419 -7.95 -15.18 17.62
C PRO A 419 -9.42 -15.21 17.18
N GLN A 420 -9.70 -15.83 16.04
CA GLN A 420 -11.08 -16.02 15.63
C GLN A 420 -11.70 -16.95 16.66
N ASP A 421 -12.79 -16.50 17.28
CA ASP A 421 -13.61 -17.37 18.12
C ASP A 421 -13.95 -18.59 17.27
N SER A 422 -13.53 -19.77 17.74
CA SER A 422 -13.71 -21.07 17.06
C SER A 422 -15.17 -21.43 16.76
N ASN A 423 -16.11 -20.59 17.20
CA ASN A 423 -17.55 -20.73 17.02
C ASN A 423 -18.14 -19.80 15.94
N SER A 424 -17.38 -18.84 15.40
CA SER A 424 -17.85 -18.02 14.27
C SER A 424 -17.85 -18.87 13.00
N SER A 425 -18.89 -18.73 12.17
CA SER A 425 -19.04 -19.41 10.89
C SER A 425 -17.74 -19.38 10.08
N SER A 426 -17.34 -20.53 9.52
CA SER A 426 -16.07 -20.71 8.82
C SER A 426 -15.81 -19.63 7.77
N VAL A 427 -14.90 -18.70 8.06
CA VAL A 427 -14.38 -17.73 7.07
C VAL A 427 -13.74 -18.52 5.93
N THR A 428 -14.12 -18.18 4.70
CA THR A 428 -13.57 -18.82 3.51
C THR A 428 -12.11 -18.42 3.29
N LYS A 429 -11.32 -19.26 2.62
CA LYS A 429 -9.94 -18.92 2.24
C LYS A 429 -9.86 -17.62 1.40
N ALA A 430 -10.89 -17.34 0.61
CA ALA A 430 -11.04 -16.13 -0.18
C ALA A 430 -11.15 -14.87 0.71
N GLU A 431 -12.04 -14.92 1.71
CA GLU A 431 -12.21 -13.85 2.69
C GLU A 431 -10.96 -13.64 3.55
N GLU A 432 -10.27 -14.72 3.92
CA GLU A 432 -8.99 -14.63 4.62
C GLU A 432 -7.89 -13.98 3.76
N SER A 433 -7.83 -14.31 2.46
CA SER A 433 -6.89 -13.66 1.54
C SER A 433 -7.20 -12.17 1.36
N GLN A 434 -8.49 -11.80 1.30
CA GLN A 434 -8.93 -10.40 1.26
C GLN A 434 -8.53 -9.67 2.55
N LYS A 435 -8.86 -10.26 3.71
CA LYS A 435 -8.50 -9.74 5.04
C LYS A 435 -7.01 -9.45 5.15
N ASP A 436 -6.18 -10.43 4.81
CA ASP A 436 -4.74 -10.33 4.97
C ASP A 436 -4.14 -9.27 4.01
N LEU A 437 -4.68 -9.12 2.80
CA LEU A 437 -4.29 -8.02 1.90
C LEU A 437 -4.63 -6.64 2.50
N GLN A 438 -5.81 -6.46 3.08
CA GLN A 438 -6.19 -5.20 3.71
C GLN A 438 -5.35 -4.89 4.95
N CYS A 439 -5.02 -5.93 5.75
CA CYS A 439 -4.08 -5.80 6.87
C CYS A 439 -2.67 -5.42 6.40
N LEU A 440 -2.20 -6.00 5.29
CA LEU A 440 -0.92 -5.67 4.69
C LEU A 440 -0.89 -4.21 4.22
N LYS A 441 -1.92 -3.72 3.52
CA LYS A 441 -2.02 -2.30 3.12
C LYS A 441 -1.97 -1.37 4.34
N ALA A 442 -2.67 -1.72 5.42
CA ALA A 442 -2.62 -0.98 6.67
C ALA A 442 -1.21 -0.98 7.27
N ARG A 443 -0.49 -2.12 7.25
CA ARG A 443 0.92 -2.18 7.66
C ARG A 443 1.84 -1.35 6.78
N MET A 444 1.64 -1.34 5.47
CA MET A 444 2.42 -0.50 4.55
C MET A 444 2.22 0.99 4.89
N ILE A 445 0.99 1.43 5.17
CA ILE A 445 0.71 2.80 5.64
C ILE A 445 1.52 3.11 6.90
N LEU A 446 1.44 2.25 7.92
CA LEU A 446 2.17 2.44 9.18
C LEU A 446 3.68 2.44 8.97
N ALA A 447 4.20 1.59 8.09
CA ALA A 447 5.61 1.54 7.72
C ALA A 447 6.06 2.85 7.08
N TYR A 448 5.28 3.41 6.15
CA TYR A 448 5.60 4.72 5.58
C TYR A 448 5.55 5.84 6.62
N LEU A 449 4.63 5.80 7.57
CA LEU A 449 4.50 6.84 8.60
C LEU A 449 5.63 6.75 9.63
N PHE A 450 5.91 5.57 10.17
CA PHE A 450 6.76 5.38 11.35
C PHE A 450 8.09 4.69 11.04
N GLY A 451 8.12 3.74 10.10
CA GLY A 451 9.36 3.09 9.66
C GLY A 451 10.28 4.02 8.87
N SER A 452 9.73 5.05 8.23
CA SER A 452 10.51 6.04 7.49
C SER A 452 11.24 7.08 8.35
N GLU A 453 10.98 7.14 9.66
CA GLU A 453 11.63 8.10 10.58
C GLU A 453 13.02 7.66 11.04
N ASN A 454 13.36 6.38 10.87
CA ASN A 454 14.67 5.84 11.20
C ASN A 454 15.51 5.46 9.97
N PRO A 455 15.74 6.35 8.98
CA PRO A 455 16.75 6.06 7.98
C PRO A 455 18.09 6.11 8.69
N PHE A 456 18.78 4.98 8.69
CA PHE A 456 20.23 4.86 8.70
C PHE A 456 20.89 6.11 8.08
N GLY A 457 21.26 7.11 8.88
CA GLY A 457 21.93 8.34 8.43
C GLY A 457 21.15 9.64 8.50
N LEU A 458 19.85 9.64 8.84
CA LEU A 458 19.10 10.88 9.04
C LEU A 458 19.06 11.24 10.53
N LYS A 459 19.51 12.45 10.85
CA LYS A 459 19.70 12.96 12.21
C LYS A 459 18.44 12.71 13.05
N SER A 460 18.65 12.18 14.26
CA SER A 460 17.61 12.10 15.29
C SER A 460 16.90 13.46 15.37
N PRO A 461 15.55 13.50 15.32
CA PRO A 461 14.74 14.71 15.25
C PRO A 461 14.75 15.51 16.56
N SER A 462 15.89 15.60 17.24
CA SER A 462 16.17 16.55 18.31
C SER A 462 15.84 18.02 17.93
N ASP A 463 15.68 18.33 16.64
CA ASP A 463 15.20 19.63 16.13
C ASP A 463 13.66 19.72 15.99
N HIS A 464 12.91 18.66 16.29
CA HIS A 464 11.44 18.60 16.26
C HIS A 464 10.85 18.24 17.63
N GLU A 465 11.28 18.93 18.70
CA GLU A 465 10.60 18.90 20.02
C GLU A 465 9.11 19.31 19.96
N ASN A 466 8.64 19.82 18.82
CA ASN A 466 7.27 20.29 18.64
C ASN A 466 6.31 19.29 17.94
N LEU A 467 6.72 18.06 17.60
CA LEU A 467 5.76 17.06 17.12
C LEU A 467 5.26 16.18 18.29
N PRO A 468 3.98 16.29 18.70
CA PRO A 468 3.43 15.55 19.82
C PRO A 468 3.04 14.15 19.38
N SER A 469 3.99 13.34 18.93
CA SER A 469 3.73 11.90 18.80
C SER A 469 3.72 11.31 20.20
N LYS A 470 2.55 11.31 20.86
CA LYS A 470 2.30 10.67 22.16
C LYS A 470 2.54 9.15 22.17
N MET A 471 2.91 8.56 21.04
CA MET A 471 3.12 7.13 20.89
C MET A 471 4.55 6.75 21.25
N SER A 472 4.68 5.88 22.25
CA SER A 472 5.95 5.29 22.71
C SER A 472 6.65 4.51 21.59
N ILE A 473 7.97 4.33 21.70
CA ILE A 473 8.78 3.57 20.73
C ILE A 473 8.29 2.12 20.65
N GLU A 474 7.89 1.55 21.78
CA GLU A 474 7.33 0.21 21.91
C GLU A 474 6.02 0.08 21.13
N GLN A 475 5.08 1.02 21.33
CA GLN A 475 3.82 1.04 20.58
C GLN A 475 4.05 1.17 19.07
N ARG A 476 5.05 1.94 18.63
CA ARG A 476 5.42 2.05 17.22
C ARG A 476 5.98 0.73 16.67
N ARG A 477 6.81 0.03 17.44
CA ARG A 477 7.34 -1.28 17.06
C ARG A 477 6.21 -2.29 16.92
N ASP A 478 5.29 -2.33 17.89
CA ASP A 478 4.17 -3.28 17.91
C ASP A 478 3.23 -3.14 16.72
N ILE A 479 2.92 -1.90 16.30
CA ILE A 479 2.04 -1.67 15.15
C ILE A 479 2.69 -1.99 13.80
N LEU A 480 4.03 -2.04 13.75
CA LEU A 480 4.80 -2.38 12.55
C LEU A 480 5.07 -3.89 12.42
N LEU A 481 4.77 -4.69 13.45
CA LEU A 481 4.98 -6.12 13.39
C LEU A 481 4.11 -6.76 12.31
N ILE A 482 4.77 -7.49 11.42
CA ILE A 482 4.12 -8.24 10.34
C ILE A 482 3.76 -9.65 10.82
N LYS A 483 2.60 -10.15 10.39
CA LYS A 483 2.23 -11.54 10.61
C LYS A 483 2.94 -12.46 9.62
N GLY A 484 3.19 -13.71 10.01
CA GLY A 484 3.76 -14.72 9.12
C GLY A 484 2.96 -14.92 7.81
N SER A 485 1.64 -14.67 7.78
CA SER A 485 0.84 -14.76 6.54
C SER A 485 0.93 -13.51 5.64
N GLU A 486 1.35 -12.37 6.19
CA GLU A 486 1.47 -11.11 5.44
C GLU A 486 2.81 -10.98 4.73
N ALA A 487 3.87 -11.59 5.27
CA ALA A 487 5.18 -11.59 4.64
C ALA A 487 5.16 -12.24 3.23
N PRO A 488 4.60 -13.45 3.03
CA PRO A 488 4.44 -14.05 1.70
C PRO A 488 3.59 -13.19 0.75
N LEU A 489 2.56 -12.51 1.25
CA LEU A 489 1.74 -11.61 0.45
C LEU A 489 2.52 -10.38 -0.04
N LEU A 490 3.42 -9.84 0.78
CA LEU A 490 4.30 -8.74 0.35
C LEU A 490 5.32 -9.21 -0.69
N VAL A 491 5.82 -10.44 -0.57
CA VAL A 491 6.73 -11.05 -1.56
C VAL A 491 6.02 -11.32 -2.88
N GLU A 492 4.79 -11.85 -2.83
CA GLU A 492 3.91 -11.97 -4.00
C GLU A 492 3.65 -10.61 -4.65
N LEU A 493 3.34 -9.59 -3.84
CA LEU A 493 3.13 -8.23 -4.31
C LEU A 493 4.39 -7.67 -5.00
N LEU A 494 5.57 -7.87 -4.40
CA LEU A 494 6.82 -7.45 -5.00
C LEU A 494 7.05 -8.15 -6.35
N ALA A 495 6.93 -9.48 -6.42
CA ALA A 495 7.05 -10.25 -7.65
C ALA A 495 6.11 -9.73 -8.74
N ASN A 496 4.84 -9.49 -8.39
CA ASN A 496 3.84 -8.97 -9.32
C ASN A 496 4.18 -7.56 -9.81
N THR A 497 4.64 -6.68 -8.93
CA THR A 497 5.02 -5.31 -9.33
C THR A 497 6.31 -5.22 -10.13
N LEU A 498 7.25 -6.16 -9.98
CA LEU A 498 8.45 -6.23 -10.83
C LEU A 498 8.13 -6.69 -12.26
N HIS A 499 7.01 -7.40 -12.45
CA HIS A 499 6.54 -7.86 -13.76
C HIS A 499 5.31 -7.08 -14.25
N SER A 500 4.98 -5.95 -13.61
CA SER A 500 3.83 -5.10 -13.94
C SER A 500 2.49 -5.85 -14.08
N ARG A 501 2.29 -6.90 -13.28
CA ARG A 501 1.09 -7.75 -13.33
C ARG A 501 0.16 -7.53 -12.13
N GLY A 502 -1.14 -7.69 -12.37
CA GLY A 502 -2.15 -7.73 -11.31
C GLY A 502 -2.41 -9.13 -10.78
N LYS A 503 -3.13 -9.21 -9.66
CA LYS A 503 -3.67 -10.44 -9.09
C LYS A 503 -5.19 -10.49 -9.30
N ARG A 504 -5.70 -11.60 -9.84
CA ARG A 504 -7.14 -11.82 -10.02
C ARG A 504 -7.77 -12.50 -8.79
N GLY A 505 -9.07 -12.29 -8.59
CA GLY A 505 -9.86 -12.95 -7.54
C GLY A 505 -9.86 -12.24 -6.17
N PRO A 506 -10.32 -12.91 -5.10
CA PRO A 506 -10.30 -12.41 -3.73
C PRO A 506 -8.87 -12.13 -3.26
N GLY A 507 -8.66 -10.98 -2.61
CA GLY A 507 -7.32 -10.46 -2.33
C GLY A 507 -6.56 -10.05 -3.59
N GLY A 508 -7.25 -9.89 -4.73
CA GLY A 508 -6.66 -9.43 -5.97
C GLY A 508 -6.38 -7.92 -5.97
N TYR A 509 -5.63 -7.46 -6.95
CA TYR A 509 -5.36 -6.04 -7.20
C TYR A 509 -4.96 -5.86 -8.66
N ASN A 510 -5.21 -4.68 -9.23
CA ASN A 510 -4.75 -4.35 -10.58
C ASN A 510 -3.24 -4.02 -10.54
N GLY A 511 -2.49 -4.38 -11.59
CA GLY A 511 -1.06 -4.05 -11.72
C GLY A 511 -0.74 -2.56 -11.59
N SER A 512 -1.66 -1.68 -12.01
CA SER A 512 -1.53 -0.22 -11.85
C SER A 512 -1.71 0.30 -10.42
N THR A 513 -2.11 -0.57 -9.48
CA THR A 513 -2.47 -0.15 -8.12
C THR A 513 -1.24 0.00 -7.23
N PHE A 514 -0.32 -0.94 -7.37
CA PHE A 514 0.96 -0.97 -6.68
C PHE A 514 2.07 -0.88 -7.72
N ASN A 515 3.22 -0.33 -7.33
CA ASN A 515 4.42 -0.38 -8.15
C ASN A 515 5.58 -0.85 -7.29
N ALA A 516 6.67 -1.27 -7.94
CA ALA A 516 7.81 -1.86 -7.26
C ALA A 516 8.40 -0.90 -6.22
N LYS A 517 8.45 0.40 -6.54
CA LYS A 517 8.90 1.45 -5.62
C LYS A 517 8.12 1.46 -4.30
N LYS A 518 6.78 1.43 -4.36
CA LYS A 518 5.93 1.38 -3.15
C LYS A 518 6.24 0.11 -2.33
N ALA A 519 6.28 -1.04 -2.98
CA ALA A 519 6.49 -2.32 -2.30
C ALA A 519 7.88 -2.39 -1.63
N LEU A 520 8.93 -2.01 -2.36
CA LEU A 520 10.32 -1.99 -1.87
C LEU A 520 10.50 -0.99 -0.73
N TYR A 521 9.93 0.21 -0.85
CA TYR A 521 10.00 1.21 0.22
C TYR A 521 9.28 0.74 1.49
N ALA A 522 8.11 0.09 1.35
CA ALA A 522 7.38 -0.47 2.49
C ALA A 522 8.19 -1.59 3.15
N LEU A 523 8.78 -2.49 2.36
CA LEU A 523 9.64 -3.56 2.85
C LEU A 523 10.83 -3.01 3.64
N ARG A 524 11.58 -2.06 3.07
CA ARG A 524 12.69 -1.39 3.76
C ARG A 524 12.24 -0.82 5.11
N CYS A 525 11.11 -0.11 5.12
CA CYS A 525 10.57 0.47 6.36
C CYS A 525 10.19 -0.61 7.39
N LEU A 526 9.61 -1.73 6.96
CA LEU A 526 9.23 -2.85 7.84
C LEU A 526 10.46 -3.58 8.41
N LEU A 527 11.53 -3.71 7.62
CA LEU A 527 12.79 -4.34 8.03
C LEU A 527 13.59 -3.52 9.05
N THR A 528 13.17 -2.28 9.37
CA THR A 528 13.73 -1.52 10.50
C THR A 528 13.39 -2.14 11.86
N VAL A 529 12.40 -3.04 11.91
CA VAL A 529 12.06 -3.81 13.11
C VAL A 529 12.77 -5.17 13.05
N PRO A 530 13.69 -5.49 13.98
CA PRO A 530 14.46 -6.74 13.93
C PRO A 530 13.61 -8.00 13.87
N LEU A 531 12.46 -8.01 14.54
CA LEU A 531 11.55 -9.15 14.51
C LEU A 531 10.96 -9.38 13.11
N ASN A 532 10.72 -8.32 12.33
CA ASN A 532 10.25 -8.45 10.95
C ASN A 532 11.35 -9.02 10.05
N VAL A 533 12.62 -8.65 10.24
CA VAL A 533 13.75 -9.25 9.50
C VAL A 533 13.75 -10.77 9.68
N LYS A 534 13.64 -11.22 10.93
CA LYS A 534 13.53 -12.65 11.25
C LYS A 534 12.29 -13.27 10.61
N THR A 535 11.12 -12.63 10.70
CA THR A 535 9.88 -13.14 10.10
C THR A 535 10.03 -13.32 8.60
N PHE A 536 10.45 -12.29 7.86
CA PHE A 536 10.65 -12.39 6.40
C PHE A 536 11.68 -13.44 6.03
N PHE A 537 12.78 -13.53 6.78
CA PHE A 537 13.81 -14.53 6.52
C PHE A 537 13.28 -15.96 6.73
N VAL A 538 12.56 -16.21 7.81
CA VAL A 538 11.98 -17.54 8.11
C VAL A 538 10.86 -17.91 7.15
N THR A 539 9.98 -16.97 6.79
CA THR A 539 8.82 -17.29 5.93
C THR A 539 9.19 -17.35 4.46
N CYS A 540 9.95 -16.36 3.97
CA CYS A 540 10.17 -16.13 2.55
C CYS A 540 11.63 -16.28 2.11
N GLY A 541 12.57 -16.03 3.02
CA GLY A 541 14.01 -16.28 2.89
C GLY A 541 14.59 -15.99 1.52
N VAL A 542 15.08 -17.05 0.88
CA VAL A 542 15.76 -17.05 -0.43
C VAL A 542 14.93 -16.39 -1.53
N LYS A 543 13.60 -16.58 -1.55
CA LYS A 543 12.72 -16.02 -2.60
C LYS A 543 12.70 -14.50 -2.56
N LEU A 544 12.58 -13.93 -1.35
CA LEU A 544 12.62 -12.47 -1.18
C LEU A 544 13.97 -11.91 -1.63
N ASN A 545 15.07 -12.53 -1.20
CA ASN A 545 16.41 -12.07 -1.56
C ASN A 545 16.67 -12.15 -3.08
N ALA A 546 16.16 -13.18 -3.76
CA ALA A 546 16.24 -13.27 -5.22
C ALA A 546 15.47 -12.13 -5.92
N LEU A 547 14.25 -11.81 -5.48
CA LEU A 547 13.48 -10.69 -6.02
C LEU A 547 14.15 -9.34 -5.77
N LEU A 548 14.75 -9.14 -4.60
CA LEU A 548 15.48 -7.91 -4.29
C LEU A 548 16.74 -7.76 -5.16
N LEU A 549 17.46 -8.86 -5.41
CA LEU A 549 18.61 -8.87 -6.31
C LEU A 549 18.18 -8.60 -7.76
N LYS A 550 17.05 -9.16 -8.19
CA LYS A 550 16.45 -8.87 -9.50
C LYS A 550 16.06 -7.41 -9.64
N ALA A 551 15.40 -6.81 -8.64
CA ALA A 551 15.08 -5.38 -8.64
C ALA A 551 16.35 -4.51 -8.78
N LEU A 552 17.43 -4.89 -8.11
CA LEU A 552 18.73 -4.21 -8.20
C LEU A 552 19.37 -4.37 -9.60
N ALA A 553 19.26 -5.55 -10.21
CA ALA A 553 19.76 -5.83 -11.56
C ALA A 553 18.99 -5.05 -12.62
N LEU A 554 17.64 -5.04 -12.56
CA LEU A 554 16.78 -4.28 -13.47
C LEU A 554 17.16 -2.78 -13.46
N HIS A 555 17.46 -2.21 -12.30
CA HIS A 555 17.95 -0.83 -12.24
C HIS A 555 19.37 -0.64 -12.76
N SER A 556 20.28 -1.55 -12.41
CA SER A 556 21.72 -1.32 -12.58
C SER A 556 22.27 -1.70 -13.95
N ILE A 557 21.56 -2.57 -14.68
CA ILE A 557 22.06 -3.20 -15.90
C ILE A 557 21.20 -2.84 -17.11
N GLU A 558 19.87 -2.74 -16.96
CA GLU A 558 19.00 -2.37 -18.09
C GLU A 558 19.23 -0.94 -18.55
N HIS A 559 19.13 -0.73 -19.87
CA HIS A 559 19.32 0.59 -20.47
C HIS A 559 18.16 1.56 -20.14
N ASP A 560 16.92 1.05 -20.09
CA ASP A 560 15.73 1.80 -19.70
C ASP A 560 15.10 1.11 -18.48
N PRO A 561 15.57 1.43 -17.27
CA PRO A 561 15.23 0.65 -16.09
C PRO A 561 13.79 0.93 -15.64
N ASN A 562 12.99 -0.14 -15.56
CA ASN A 562 11.66 -0.10 -14.96
C ASN A 562 11.68 0.23 -13.44
N ILE A 563 12.85 0.11 -12.83
CA ILE A 563 13.09 0.38 -11.41
C ILE A 563 13.89 1.68 -11.30
N ASP A 564 13.32 2.66 -10.60
CA ASP A 564 14.05 3.91 -10.34
C ASP A 564 15.12 3.74 -9.26
N LEU A 565 16.01 4.73 -9.15
CA LEU A 565 17.14 4.71 -8.22
C LEU A 565 16.73 4.54 -6.76
N GLU A 566 15.62 5.18 -6.35
CA GLU A 566 15.13 5.12 -4.97
C GLU A 566 14.65 3.69 -4.65
N ALA A 567 13.90 3.07 -5.57
CA ALA A 567 13.48 1.68 -5.44
C ALA A 567 14.66 0.71 -5.42
N ALA A 568 15.69 0.94 -6.25
CA ALA A 568 16.90 0.14 -6.26
C ALA A 568 17.71 0.27 -4.95
N GLU A 569 17.78 1.48 -4.38
CA GLU A 569 18.36 1.69 -3.07
C GLU A 569 17.58 0.94 -1.98
N ASP A 570 16.25 1.02 -2.00
CA ASP A 570 15.41 0.30 -1.05
C ASP A 570 15.62 -1.23 -1.14
N ALA A 571 15.80 -1.76 -2.35
CA ALA A 571 16.13 -3.16 -2.59
C ALA A 571 17.52 -3.54 -2.04
N CYS A 572 18.55 -2.76 -2.36
CA CYS A 572 19.92 -2.97 -1.89
C CYS A 572 20.00 -2.90 -0.35
N PHE A 573 19.32 -1.93 0.24
CA PHE A 573 19.26 -1.76 1.68
C PHE A 573 18.52 -2.93 2.37
N SER A 574 17.44 -3.41 1.77
CA SER A 574 16.70 -4.57 2.28
C SER A 574 17.56 -5.85 2.24
N LEU A 575 18.32 -6.07 1.17
CA LEU A 575 19.30 -7.16 1.08
C LEU A 575 20.36 -7.06 2.17
N TYR A 576 20.89 -5.86 2.39
CA TYR A 576 21.86 -5.60 3.46
C TYR A 576 21.30 -6.00 4.84
N LEU A 577 20.07 -5.60 5.17
CA LEU A 577 19.44 -5.97 6.44
C LEU A 577 19.17 -7.47 6.59
N LEU A 578 18.74 -8.12 5.51
CA LEU A 578 18.48 -9.57 5.50
C LEU A 578 19.77 -10.39 5.56
N SER A 579 20.91 -9.83 5.14
CA SER A 579 22.20 -10.54 5.13
C SER A 579 22.69 -10.93 6.53
N ASP A 580 22.19 -10.28 7.60
CA ASP A 580 22.48 -10.68 8.99
C ASP A 580 22.04 -12.12 9.31
N HIS A 581 20.97 -12.60 8.67
CA HIS A 581 20.50 -13.98 8.82
C HIS A 581 21.15 -14.92 7.78
N GLY A 582 21.65 -14.36 6.68
CA GLY A 582 22.34 -15.08 5.60
C GLY A 582 23.68 -15.72 5.98
N PHE A 583 24.23 -15.39 7.15
CA PHE A 583 25.40 -16.09 7.71
C PHE A 583 25.05 -17.48 8.28
N MET A 584 23.82 -17.66 8.75
CA MET A 584 23.38 -18.85 9.50
C MET A 584 22.46 -19.76 8.70
N ALA A 585 21.91 -19.26 7.60
CA ALA A 585 21.03 -20.00 6.70
C ALA A 585 21.16 -19.44 5.29
N SER A 586 20.68 -20.20 4.30
CA SER A 586 20.83 -19.84 2.90
C SER A 586 20.22 -18.48 2.57
N PHE A 587 21.07 -17.60 2.04
CA PHE A 587 20.76 -16.22 1.69
C PHE A 587 20.20 -16.11 0.27
N LEU A 588 20.82 -16.79 -0.70
CA LEU A 588 20.42 -16.81 -2.10
C LEU A 588 20.42 -18.24 -2.66
N PRO A 589 19.76 -18.48 -3.81
CA PRO A 589 19.72 -19.79 -4.43
C PRO A 589 21.12 -20.34 -4.78
N SER A 590 21.25 -21.66 -4.85
CA SER A 590 22.51 -22.35 -5.15
C SER A 590 23.18 -21.88 -6.45
N VAL A 591 24.50 -21.66 -6.38
CA VAL A 591 25.40 -21.18 -7.46
C VAL A 591 25.64 -22.23 -8.56
N GLN A 592 24.86 -23.32 -8.67
CA GLN A 592 25.16 -24.36 -9.68
C GLN A 592 25.11 -23.84 -11.13
N GLU A 593 24.44 -22.72 -11.40
CA GLU A 593 24.65 -21.92 -12.62
C GLU A 593 25.28 -20.53 -12.37
N GLY A 594 25.20 -20.00 -11.15
CA GLY A 594 25.92 -18.80 -10.72
C GLY A 594 25.08 -17.53 -10.77
N TYR A 595 24.31 -17.25 -9.70
CA TYR A 595 23.73 -15.91 -9.55
C TYR A 595 24.85 -14.86 -9.58
N PRO A 596 24.83 -13.88 -10.49
CA PRO A 596 25.88 -12.88 -10.65
C PRO A 596 25.77 -11.80 -9.57
N PHE A 597 25.71 -12.22 -8.30
CA PHE A 597 25.48 -11.38 -7.13
C PHE A 597 26.54 -10.28 -7.01
N GLU A 598 27.82 -10.67 -7.06
CA GLU A 598 28.94 -9.71 -6.96
C GLU A 598 28.90 -8.69 -8.11
N ASN A 599 28.62 -9.15 -9.33
CA ASN A 599 28.53 -8.32 -10.52
C ASN A 599 27.41 -7.27 -10.41
N ILE A 600 26.20 -7.70 -10.03
CA ILE A 600 25.03 -6.82 -9.87
C ILE A 600 25.29 -5.78 -8.79
N VAL A 601 25.73 -6.21 -7.61
CA VAL A 601 25.98 -5.31 -6.47
C VAL A 601 27.13 -4.35 -6.77
N HIS A 602 28.19 -4.81 -7.44
CA HIS A 602 29.30 -3.96 -7.88
C HIS A 602 28.85 -2.93 -8.92
N CYS A 603 28.05 -3.34 -9.90
CA CYS A 603 27.49 -2.44 -10.91
C CYS A 603 26.71 -1.30 -10.25
N TYR A 604 25.77 -1.64 -9.35
CA TYR A 604 25.01 -0.66 -8.58
C TYR A 604 25.92 0.26 -7.74
N PHE A 605 26.90 -0.30 -7.03
CA PHE A 605 27.85 0.47 -6.22
C PHE A 605 28.63 1.51 -7.05
N LYS A 606 28.97 1.19 -8.31
CA LYS A 606 29.70 2.09 -9.22
C LYS A 606 28.84 3.18 -9.84
N GLN A 607 27.52 3.10 -9.72
CA GLN A 607 26.65 4.15 -10.23
C GLN A 607 26.89 5.48 -9.51
N ARG A 608 27.03 6.55 -10.30
CA ARG A 608 27.29 7.91 -9.77
C ARG A 608 26.12 8.47 -8.98
N THR A 609 24.93 8.03 -9.31
CA THR A 609 23.65 8.46 -8.73
C THR A 609 23.38 7.84 -7.37
N CYS A 610 24.02 6.72 -7.03
CA CYS A 610 23.82 6.02 -5.76
C CYS A 610 24.19 6.90 -4.55
N THR A 611 23.30 6.98 -3.57
CA THR A 611 23.50 7.77 -2.35
C THR A 611 24.60 7.16 -1.47
N SER A 612 25.03 7.88 -0.43
CA SER A 612 25.98 7.33 0.55
C SER A 612 25.42 6.09 1.26
N ALA A 613 24.12 6.07 1.58
CA ALA A 613 23.47 4.95 2.24
C ALA A 613 23.40 3.72 1.31
N GLY A 614 23.01 3.92 0.04
CA GLY A 614 23.02 2.85 -0.96
C GLY A 614 24.44 2.29 -1.21
N LYS A 615 25.45 3.16 -1.29
CA LYS A 615 26.86 2.76 -1.43
C LYS A 615 27.36 1.98 -0.23
N HIS A 616 27.01 2.40 0.99
CA HIS A 616 27.36 1.66 2.20
C HIS A 616 26.72 0.28 2.18
N ALA A 617 25.40 0.17 1.94
CA ALA A 617 24.70 -1.11 1.89
C ALA A 617 25.31 -2.06 0.84
N ALA A 618 25.59 -1.56 -0.36
CA ALA A 618 26.23 -2.34 -1.43
C ALA A 618 27.65 -2.79 -1.04
N MET A 619 28.44 -1.89 -0.43
CA MET A 619 29.77 -2.23 0.07
C MET A 619 29.73 -3.32 1.14
N GLN A 620 28.81 -3.21 2.12
CA GLN A 620 28.63 -4.23 3.15
C GLN A 620 28.26 -5.58 2.54
N LEU A 621 27.36 -5.61 1.56
CA LEU A 621 26.99 -6.84 0.86
C LEU A 621 28.21 -7.49 0.17
N LEU A 622 29.07 -6.71 -0.49
CA LEU A 622 30.30 -7.21 -1.12
C LEU A 622 31.29 -7.76 -0.08
N MET A 623 31.50 -7.04 1.03
CA MET A 623 32.40 -7.49 2.11
C MET A 623 31.90 -8.75 2.81
N ARG A 624 30.58 -8.91 2.95
CA ARG A 624 29.93 -10.07 3.59
C ARG A 624 29.85 -11.29 2.68
N ARG A 625 29.90 -11.11 1.35
CA ARG A 625 29.74 -12.19 0.36
C ARG A 625 30.47 -13.48 0.71
N PRO A 626 31.76 -13.49 1.10
CA PRO A 626 32.49 -14.73 1.34
C PRO A 626 31.97 -15.57 2.52
N TYR A 627 31.13 -14.97 3.37
CA TYR A 627 30.59 -15.59 4.57
C TYR A 627 29.08 -15.86 4.49
N LEU A 628 28.40 -15.41 3.43
CA LEU A 628 26.98 -15.67 3.21
C LEU A 628 26.79 -17.06 2.61
N GLN A 629 25.74 -17.77 3.05
CA GLN A 629 25.38 -19.08 2.51
C GLN A 629 24.63 -18.90 1.18
N MET A 630 25.24 -19.34 0.07
CA MET A 630 24.71 -19.14 -1.29
C MET A 630 24.23 -20.46 -1.90
N ASP A 631 23.66 -21.35 -1.08
CA ASP A 631 23.31 -22.74 -1.43
C ASP A 631 21.82 -23.03 -1.21
N GLY A 632 20.98 -22.00 -1.19
CA GLY A 632 19.55 -22.14 -0.91
C GLY A 632 18.81 -22.85 -2.02
N ASN A 633 17.76 -23.58 -1.64
CA ASN A 633 16.76 -24.07 -2.58
C ASN A 633 15.49 -23.22 -2.45
N VAL A 634 14.97 -22.79 -3.60
CA VAL A 634 13.75 -21.98 -3.70
C VAL A 634 12.53 -22.71 -3.14
N ASP A 635 12.55 -24.05 -3.17
CA ASP A 635 11.45 -24.90 -2.72
C ASP A 635 11.50 -25.25 -1.23
N ASP A 636 12.54 -24.85 -0.48
CA ASP A 636 12.72 -25.28 0.92
C ASP A 636 11.65 -24.74 1.89
N ASN A 637 10.82 -23.78 1.46
CA ASN A 637 9.69 -23.24 2.23
C ASN A 637 8.36 -23.86 1.76
N SER A 638 8.07 -25.10 2.20
CA SER A 638 6.95 -25.92 1.70
C SER A 638 5.54 -25.46 2.06
N ASP A 639 5.39 -24.54 3.01
CA ASP A 639 4.07 -24.11 3.52
C ASP A 639 3.53 -22.84 2.85
N GLU A 640 4.28 -22.23 1.94
CA GLU A 640 3.88 -20.99 1.29
C GLU A 640 2.85 -21.18 0.15
N PRO A 641 1.94 -20.22 -0.04
CA PRO A 641 1.08 -20.19 -1.22
C PRO A 641 1.93 -20.08 -2.51
N LYS A 642 1.65 -20.95 -3.49
CA LYS A 642 2.30 -21.06 -4.82
C LYS A 642 2.13 -19.83 -5.74
N SER A 643 2.11 -18.64 -5.18
CA SER A 643 1.81 -17.40 -5.91
C SER A 643 3.04 -16.76 -6.57
N VAL A 644 4.24 -17.10 -6.10
CA VAL A 644 5.50 -16.71 -6.71
C VAL A 644 6.04 -17.90 -7.49
N GLU A 645 6.16 -17.74 -8.81
CA GLU A 645 6.67 -18.74 -9.73
C GLU A 645 8.21 -18.68 -9.77
N GLU A 646 8.86 -19.78 -10.15
CA GLU A 646 10.32 -19.83 -10.29
C GLU A 646 10.83 -18.81 -11.35
N SER A 647 10.05 -18.60 -12.40
CA SER A 647 10.27 -17.58 -13.43
C SER A 647 10.33 -16.16 -12.86
N ASP A 648 9.60 -15.88 -11.78
CA ASP A 648 9.61 -14.57 -11.14
C ASP A 648 10.95 -14.27 -10.47
N LEU A 649 11.58 -15.33 -9.95
CA LEU A 649 12.82 -15.27 -9.19
C LEU A 649 14.03 -15.20 -10.12
N SER A 650 13.96 -15.82 -11.29
CA SER A 650 15.01 -15.77 -12.33
C SER A 650 15.25 -14.36 -12.86
N LEU A 651 16.50 -14.01 -13.15
CA LEU A 651 16.86 -12.76 -13.84
C LEU A 651 16.40 -12.73 -15.30
N GLY A 652 16.13 -13.90 -15.91
CA GLY A 652 15.96 -14.05 -17.35
C GLY A 652 17.29 -14.00 -18.10
N ASP A 653 17.37 -14.67 -19.25
CA ASP A 653 18.63 -14.93 -19.96
C ASP A 653 19.39 -13.64 -20.33
N THR A 654 18.67 -12.63 -20.82
CA THR A 654 19.28 -11.36 -21.25
C THR A 654 19.95 -10.62 -20.09
N LEU A 655 19.23 -10.42 -18.99
CA LEU A 655 19.73 -9.71 -17.82
C LEU A 655 20.85 -10.51 -17.11
N TYR A 656 20.69 -11.84 -17.08
CA TYR A 656 21.68 -12.76 -16.54
C TYR A 656 23.02 -12.67 -17.27
N HIS A 657 23.01 -12.79 -18.60
CA HIS A 657 24.24 -12.68 -19.40
C HIS A 657 24.86 -11.29 -19.32
N ALA A 658 24.06 -10.24 -19.37
CA ALA A 658 24.55 -8.86 -19.20
C ALA A 658 25.23 -8.67 -17.83
N ALA A 659 24.70 -9.30 -16.77
CA ALA A 659 25.32 -9.26 -15.45
C ALA A 659 26.67 -9.97 -15.41
N LEU A 660 26.83 -11.13 -16.08
CA LEU A 660 28.10 -11.87 -16.13
C LEU A 660 29.22 -11.11 -16.85
N GLU A 661 28.88 -10.23 -17.80
CA GLU A 661 29.85 -9.41 -18.54
C GLU A 661 30.44 -8.26 -17.71
N ILE A 662 29.84 -7.93 -16.55
CA ILE A 662 30.28 -6.81 -15.73
C ILE A 662 31.60 -7.17 -15.03
N PRO A 663 32.68 -6.40 -15.25
CA PRO A 663 33.96 -6.69 -14.64
C PRO A 663 33.95 -6.37 -13.14
N VAL A 664 34.09 -7.40 -12.30
CA VAL A 664 34.25 -7.25 -10.85
C VAL A 664 35.72 -6.99 -10.56
N THR A 665 36.05 -5.77 -10.13
CA THR A 665 37.37 -5.48 -9.56
C THR A 665 37.50 -6.18 -8.21
N GLU A 666 38.70 -6.64 -7.83
CA GLU A 666 38.96 -7.21 -6.49
C GLU A 666 38.31 -6.36 -5.41
N SER A 667 37.28 -6.92 -4.76
CA SER A 667 36.58 -6.30 -3.66
C SER A 667 37.39 -6.47 -2.38
N THR A 668 37.33 -5.48 -1.49
CA THR A 668 37.85 -5.65 -0.14
C THR A 668 37.06 -6.77 0.53
N ILE A 669 37.75 -7.83 0.95
CA ILE A 669 37.15 -8.91 1.72
C ILE A 669 36.94 -8.41 3.15
N GLY A 670 35.71 -8.51 3.66
CA GLY A 670 35.38 -8.13 5.02
C GLY A 670 35.93 -9.11 6.06
N VAL A 671 35.72 -8.79 7.34
CA VAL A 671 36.08 -9.64 8.46
C VAL A 671 35.04 -10.75 8.67
N LYS A 672 35.49 -11.95 9.04
CA LYS A 672 34.61 -13.08 9.38
C LYS A 672 33.79 -12.74 10.64
N PRO A 673 32.47 -12.97 10.66
CA PRO A 673 31.67 -12.74 11.85
C PRO A 673 32.02 -13.73 12.98
N LEU A 674 32.05 -13.24 14.22
CA LEU A 674 32.14 -14.08 15.42
C LEU A 674 30.75 -14.58 15.83
N ASP A 675 30.65 -15.78 16.39
CA ASP A 675 29.35 -16.36 16.81
C ASP A 675 28.62 -15.48 17.84
N ASP A 676 29.36 -14.81 18.72
CA ASP A 676 28.81 -13.95 19.78
C ASP A 676 28.10 -12.69 19.27
N ILE A 677 28.29 -12.26 18.02
CA ILE A 677 27.64 -11.04 17.50
C ILE A 677 26.16 -11.25 17.19
N PHE A 678 25.70 -12.51 17.15
CA PHE A 678 24.35 -12.90 16.76
C PHE A 678 23.47 -13.18 17.97
N GLY A 679 22.26 -12.59 18.00
CA GLY A 679 21.18 -12.98 18.91
C GLY A 679 21.44 -12.83 20.42
N ARG A 680 22.56 -12.23 20.82
CA ARG A 680 22.92 -12.02 22.22
C ARG A 680 22.67 -10.55 22.63
N PRO A 681 21.74 -10.27 23.55
CA PRO A 681 21.41 -8.90 23.94
C PRO A 681 22.57 -8.20 24.65
N LEU A 682 22.75 -6.93 24.34
CA LEU A 682 23.82 -6.08 24.89
C LEU A 682 23.31 -4.69 25.30
N LEU A 683 24.08 -4.07 26.18
CA LEU A 683 23.85 -2.72 26.68
C LEU A 683 25.00 -1.83 26.29
N ARG A 684 24.66 -0.67 25.73
CA ARG A 684 25.57 0.45 25.50
C ARG A 684 25.45 1.44 26.64
N ARG A 685 26.59 1.82 27.23
CA ARG A 685 26.68 2.88 28.24
C ARG A 685 27.60 3.97 27.77
N LYS A 686 27.12 5.21 27.76
CA LYS A 686 28.00 6.37 27.62
C LYS A 686 28.76 6.59 28.94
N PRO A 687 30.08 6.78 28.93
CA PRO A 687 30.82 7.15 30.13
C PRO A 687 30.16 8.38 30.76
N ALA A 688 29.86 8.31 32.06
CA ALA A 688 29.26 9.43 32.77
C ALA A 688 30.19 10.64 32.69
N THR A 689 29.69 11.74 32.12
CA THR A 689 30.37 13.04 32.23
C THR A 689 29.87 13.75 33.47
N ALA A 690 30.65 14.70 34.02
CA ALA A 690 30.27 15.43 35.23
C ALA A 690 28.90 16.14 35.14
N SER A 691 28.37 16.33 33.92
CA SER A 691 27.15 17.10 33.64
C SER A 691 25.95 16.28 33.15
N SER A 692 26.09 14.98 32.86
CA SER A 692 24.98 14.18 32.30
C SER A 692 24.90 12.78 32.89
N PRO A 693 23.70 12.29 33.27
CA PRO A 693 23.54 10.90 33.68
C PRO A 693 24.00 9.94 32.56
N SER A 694 24.40 8.73 32.94
CA SER A 694 24.74 7.69 31.98
C SER A 694 23.49 7.32 31.17
N GLU A 695 23.53 7.56 29.88
CA GLU A 695 22.52 7.06 28.94
C GLU A 695 22.81 5.59 28.67
N GLU A 696 21.84 4.73 28.98
CA GLU A 696 21.88 3.31 28.68
C GLU A 696 20.94 3.00 27.52
N MET A 697 21.42 2.24 26.54
CA MET A 697 20.61 1.80 25.41
C MET A 697 20.75 0.30 25.23
N GLU A 698 19.63 -0.38 25.00
CA GLU A 698 19.57 -1.83 24.83
C GLU A 698 19.51 -2.21 23.35
N PHE A 699 20.21 -3.28 23.00
CA PHE A 699 20.25 -3.84 21.66
C PHE A 699 20.07 -5.37 21.74
N ASN A 700 19.43 -5.97 20.74
CA ASN A 700 19.21 -7.42 20.72
C ASN A 700 20.46 -8.21 20.30
N SER A 701 21.40 -7.56 19.62
CA SER A 701 22.62 -8.18 19.09
C SER A 701 23.68 -7.12 18.79
N ALA A 702 24.96 -7.51 18.73
CA ALA A 702 26.04 -6.57 18.41
C ALA A 702 25.85 -6.00 17.00
N LEU A 703 25.30 -6.77 16.05
CA LEU A 703 24.94 -6.28 14.72
C LEU A 703 23.90 -5.15 14.76
N ASP A 704 22.87 -5.27 15.61
CA ASP A 704 21.88 -4.20 15.77
C ASP A 704 22.49 -2.94 16.38
N ALA A 705 23.49 -3.09 17.25
CA ALA A 705 24.23 -1.95 17.79
C ALA A 705 25.09 -1.26 16.71
N VAL A 706 25.72 -2.02 15.80
CA VAL A 706 26.52 -1.44 14.71
C VAL A 706 25.67 -0.63 13.75
N LYS A 707 24.45 -1.08 13.44
CA LYS A 707 23.51 -0.33 12.60
C LYS A 707 23.28 1.10 13.11
N ASP A 708 23.20 1.28 14.43
CA ASP A 708 23.10 2.59 15.07
C ASP A 708 24.43 3.37 14.99
N LEU A 709 25.58 2.69 15.13
CA LEU A 709 26.91 3.32 15.08
C LEU A 709 27.32 3.78 13.67
N SER A 710 27.29 2.87 12.69
CA SER A 710 27.82 3.09 11.34
C SER A 710 27.07 4.18 10.57
N PHE A 711 25.77 4.33 10.85
CA PHE A 711 24.93 5.29 10.15
C PHE A 711 24.51 6.48 11.01
N GLY A 712 24.28 6.30 12.32
CA GLY A 712 23.75 7.37 13.18
C GLY A 712 24.80 8.37 13.65
N SER A 713 26.07 7.98 13.68
CA SER A 713 27.13 8.85 14.17
C SER A 713 27.80 9.61 13.01
N GLY A 714 27.23 10.76 12.65
CA GLY A 714 27.87 11.74 11.74
C GLY A 714 29.29 12.18 12.16
N ARG A 715 29.80 11.68 13.29
CA ARG A 715 31.17 11.81 13.79
C ARG A 715 32.20 11.01 12.99
N HIS A 716 31.81 9.92 12.31
CA HIS A 716 32.77 9.13 11.53
C HIS A 716 33.16 9.77 10.20
N HIS A 717 32.43 10.79 9.73
CA HIS A 717 32.82 11.54 8.53
C HIS A 717 33.91 12.60 8.79
N GLU A 718 34.12 13.05 10.04
CA GLU A 718 35.10 14.10 10.34
C GLU A 718 36.47 13.56 10.80
N SER A 719 36.54 12.31 11.27
CA SER A 719 37.83 11.64 11.50
C SER A 719 38.36 11.07 10.19
N ASN A 720 39.58 11.44 9.79
CA ASN A 720 40.37 11.06 8.61
C ASN A 720 40.54 9.55 8.29
N ILE A 721 39.59 8.69 8.65
CA ILE A 721 39.57 7.29 8.23
C ILE A 721 39.09 7.30 6.78
N ALA A 722 40.01 7.51 5.84
CA ALA A 722 39.79 7.30 4.40
C ALA A 722 39.57 5.81 4.04
N GLY A 723 39.26 4.98 5.05
CA GLY A 723 39.07 3.54 4.95
C GLY A 723 37.62 3.16 4.74
N VAL A 724 37.41 1.99 4.17
CA VAL A 724 36.10 1.34 4.04
C VAL A 724 35.62 0.95 5.45
N ILE A 725 34.36 1.29 5.79
CA ILE A 725 33.74 0.88 7.06
C ILE A 725 33.32 -0.58 6.92
N ASP A 726 33.77 -1.48 7.79
CA ASP A 726 33.30 -2.87 7.86
C ASP A 726 32.41 -3.06 9.09
N ASP A 727 31.10 -3.28 8.88
CA ASP A 727 30.14 -3.40 9.97
C ASP A 727 30.36 -4.68 10.80
N ILE A 728 30.91 -5.74 10.21
CA ILE A 728 31.21 -6.99 10.93
C ILE A 728 32.43 -6.82 11.82
N GLU A 729 33.46 -6.09 11.35
CA GLU A 729 34.60 -5.73 12.18
C GLU A 729 34.17 -4.92 13.41
N ILE A 730 33.30 -3.92 13.21
CA ILE A 730 32.76 -3.11 14.31
C ILE A 730 31.97 -4.00 15.28
N ALA A 731 31.14 -4.93 14.78
CA ALA A 731 30.32 -5.81 15.62
C ALA A 731 31.18 -6.77 16.44
N ASN A 732 32.20 -7.35 15.83
CA ASN A 732 33.18 -8.20 16.50
C ASN A 732 33.88 -7.40 17.62
N ASN A 733 34.34 -6.20 17.33
CA ASN A 733 34.98 -5.31 18.30
C ASN A 733 34.06 -4.94 19.48
N VAL A 734 32.77 -4.69 19.21
CA VAL A 734 31.74 -4.48 20.25
C VAL A 734 31.55 -5.73 21.12
N ALA A 735 31.47 -6.92 20.51
CA ALA A 735 31.33 -8.18 21.23
C ALA A 735 32.54 -8.49 22.13
N LEU A 736 33.76 -8.26 21.64
CA LEU A 736 35.00 -8.43 22.40
C LEU A 736 35.08 -7.44 23.58
N CYS A 737 34.67 -6.18 23.38
CA CYS A 737 34.55 -5.19 24.45
C CYS A 737 33.53 -5.64 25.51
N ALA A 738 32.35 -6.11 25.08
CA ALA A 738 31.32 -6.63 25.99
C ALA A 738 31.77 -7.88 26.78
N GLY A 739 32.70 -8.67 26.21
CA GLY A 739 33.39 -9.77 26.87
C GLY A 739 34.50 -9.36 27.84
N GLY A 740 34.80 -8.06 27.96
CA GLY A 740 35.80 -7.52 28.89
C GLY A 740 37.23 -7.49 28.36
N GLN A 741 37.44 -7.66 27.06
CA GLN A 741 38.79 -7.56 26.47
C GLN A 741 39.30 -6.11 26.42
N THR A 742 38.38 -5.16 26.25
CA THR A 742 38.65 -3.72 26.28
C THR A 742 37.60 -3.03 27.14
N GLU A 743 37.97 -1.95 27.83
CA GLU A 743 37.03 -1.22 28.70
C GLU A 743 36.06 -0.35 27.91
N GLU A 744 36.49 0.18 26.76
CA GLU A 744 35.74 1.15 25.96
C GLU A 744 36.11 1.01 24.48
N ILE A 745 35.12 1.09 23.60
CA ILE A 745 35.32 1.17 22.15
C ILE A 745 34.26 2.08 21.52
N TYR A 746 34.68 2.86 20.52
CA TYR A 746 33.86 3.88 19.86
C TYR A 746 33.24 4.92 20.81
N GLY A 747 33.87 5.18 21.96
CA GLY A 747 33.39 6.14 22.97
C GLY A 747 32.32 5.58 23.92
N PHE A 748 32.10 4.27 23.92
CA PHE A 748 31.08 3.60 24.72
C PHE A 748 31.63 2.38 25.46
N ARG A 749 31.06 2.10 26.62
CA ARG A 749 31.23 0.82 27.31
C ARG A 749 30.11 -0.12 26.89
N TRP A 750 30.51 -1.34 26.56
CA TRP A 750 29.58 -2.38 26.13
C TRP A 750 29.55 -3.48 27.18
N THR A 751 28.37 -4.02 27.46
CA THR A 751 28.21 -5.14 28.38
C THR A 751 27.09 -6.05 27.92
N TRP A 752 27.31 -7.36 27.95
CA TRP A 752 26.23 -8.33 27.73
C TRP A 752 25.20 -8.26 28.85
N GLN A 753 23.91 -8.35 28.50
CA GLN A 753 22.82 -8.29 29.48
C GLN A 753 22.87 -9.47 30.47
N ASP A 754 23.21 -10.67 30.00
CA ASP A 754 23.39 -11.87 30.83
C ASP A 754 24.49 -11.70 31.88
N ALA A 755 25.59 -11.02 31.53
CA ALA A 755 26.69 -10.70 32.43
C ALA A 755 26.29 -9.68 33.50
N ILE A 756 25.26 -8.86 33.27
CA ILE A 756 24.68 -8.01 34.31
C ILE A 756 23.79 -8.84 35.23
N ALA A 757 22.90 -9.66 34.68
CA ALA A 757 22.04 -10.53 35.47
C ALA A 757 22.86 -11.45 36.41
N LEU A 758 23.97 -12.01 35.93
CA LEU A 758 24.90 -12.79 36.75
C LEU A 758 25.55 -11.96 37.87
N ARG A 759 25.97 -10.72 37.58
CA ARG A 759 26.56 -9.81 38.57
C ARG A 759 25.56 -9.34 39.62
N ASP A 760 24.32 -9.08 39.22
CA ASP A 760 23.26 -8.68 40.14
C ASP A 760 22.84 -9.84 41.03
N ASN A 761 22.77 -11.05 40.48
CA ASN A 761 22.60 -12.27 41.27
C ASN A 761 23.76 -12.46 42.26
N GLU A 762 25.01 -12.26 41.83
CA GLU A 762 26.17 -12.37 42.72
C GLU A 762 26.16 -11.29 43.83
N ARG A 763 25.79 -10.05 43.49
CA ARG A 763 25.64 -8.96 44.46
C ARG A 763 24.52 -9.24 45.45
N ASP A 764 23.38 -9.76 44.98
CA ASP A 764 22.25 -10.13 45.84
C ASP A 764 22.65 -11.29 46.77
N VAL A 765 23.36 -12.30 46.26
CA VAL A 765 23.91 -13.40 47.06
C VAL A 765 24.91 -12.86 48.10
N ARG A 766 25.84 -11.99 47.72
CA ARG A 766 26.81 -11.36 48.64
C ARG A 766 26.11 -10.48 49.68
N LYS A 767 25.08 -9.73 49.29
CA LYS A 767 24.27 -8.91 50.19
C LYS A 767 23.52 -9.78 51.19
N LYS A 768 22.84 -10.83 50.73
CA LYS A 768 22.16 -11.83 51.58
C LYS A 768 23.14 -12.53 52.51
N LEU A 769 24.34 -12.88 52.04
CA LEU A 769 25.38 -13.48 52.87
C LEU A 769 25.90 -12.51 53.95
N ASN A 770 26.07 -11.23 53.61
CA ASN A 770 26.45 -10.20 54.56
C ASN A 770 25.33 -9.91 55.57
N ASP A 771 24.07 -9.86 55.14
CA ASP A 771 22.91 -9.71 56.03
C ASP A 771 22.75 -10.92 56.97
N PHE A 772 23.06 -12.13 56.47
CA PHE A 772 23.16 -13.33 57.27
C PHE A 772 24.27 -13.22 58.32
N ARG A 773 25.50 -12.85 57.92
CA ARG A 773 26.64 -12.65 58.84
C ARG A 773 26.37 -11.57 59.90
N ASN A 774 25.66 -10.52 59.54
CA ASN A 774 25.30 -9.42 60.43
C ASN A 774 24.06 -9.71 61.30
N GLY A 775 23.54 -10.95 61.27
CA GLY A 775 22.39 -11.36 62.08
C GLY A 775 21.06 -10.70 61.71
N LYS A 776 20.97 -10.05 60.54
CA LYS A 776 19.77 -9.31 60.09
C LYS A 776 18.69 -10.21 59.49
N MET A 777 19.02 -11.44 59.09
CA MET A 777 18.04 -12.40 58.55
C MET A 777 17.35 -13.22 59.66
N ASN A 778 16.38 -12.62 60.36
CA ASN A 778 15.54 -13.34 61.33
C ASN A 778 14.72 -14.47 60.68
N ALA A 779 14.41 -14.39 59.38
CA ALA A 779 13.69 -15.41 58.64
C ALA A 779 14.50 -16.72 58.44
N PHE A 780 15.83 -16.64 58.31
CA PHE A 780 16.67 -17.82 58.11
C PHE A 780 16.85 -18.66 59.38
N LYS A 781 16.82 -18.00 60.55
CA LYS A 781 16.72 -18.69 61.85
C LYS A 781 15.42 -19.49 61.97
N GLY A 782 14.33 -19.03 61.36
CA GLY A 782 13.06 -19.76 61.28
C GLY A 782 13.14 -20.99 60.35
N LEU A 783 13.77 -20.85 59.18
CA LEU A 783 13.93 -21.95 58.22
C LEU A 783 14.82 -23.08 58.76
N LEU A 784 15.96 -22.76 59.39
CA LEU A 784 16.83 -23.75 60.05
C LEU A 784 16.15 -24.42 61.25
N LYS A 785 15.24 -23.72 61.96
CA LYS A 785 14.42 -24.31 63.03
C LYS A 785 13.43 -25.35 62.50
N ASN A 786 12.94 -25.19 61.27
CA ASN A 786 11.99 -26.10 60.64
C ASN A 786 12.69 -27.34 60.04
N VAL A 787 13.90 -27.18 59.48
CA VAL A 787 14.70 -28.31 58.97
C VAL A 787 15.17 -29.25 60.10
N GLY A 788 15.32 -28.73 61.32
CA GLY A 788 15.69 -29.55 62.48
C GLY A 788 14.58 -30.45 63.03
N ASN A 789 13.32 -30.28 62.61
CA ASN A 789 12.19 -30.85 63.36
C ASN A 789 11.21 -31.78 62.63
N LYS A 790 11.25 -31.99 61.31
CA LYS A 790 10.40 -33.02 60.65
C LYS A 790 11.06 -33.61 59.40
N GLU A 791 10.60 -34.82 59.08
CA GLU A 791 10.95 -35.73 57.97
C GLU A 791 11.60 -35.06 56.75
N ARG A 792 12.70 -35.65 56.27
CA ARG A 792 13.48 -35.15 55.13
C ARG A 792 12.58 -35.00 53.90
N PRO A 793 12.46 -33.80 53.30
CA PRO A 793 11.84 -33.68 51.99
C PRO A 793 12.72 -34.39 50.94
N LEU A 794 12.08 -35.11 50.02
CA LEU A 794 12.73 -35.81 48.90
C LEU A 794 13.25 -34.87 47.80
N GLU A 795 12.95 -33.56 47.91
CA GLU A 795 13.35 -32.56 46.93
C GLU A 795 14.60 -31.78 47.39
N PRO A 796 15.52 -31.42 46.47
CA PRO A 796 16.69 -30.62 46.80
C PRO A 796 16.28 -29.28 47.41
N ILE A 797 16.86 -28.94 48.56
CA ILE A 797 16.67 -27.62 49.15
C ILE A 797 17.53 -26.64 48.36
N THR A 798 16.88 -25.70 47.67
CA THR A 798 17.58 -24.60 47.01
C THR A 798 17.82 -23.48 48.02
N ILE A 799 19.08 -23.23 48.37
CA ILE A 799 19.45 -22.09 49.23
C ILE A 799 20.17 -21.08 48.33
N PHE A 800 19.59 -19.88 48.18
CA PHE A 800 20.09 -18.83 47.29
C PHE A 800 20.18 -19.23 45.81
N GLY A 801 19.24 -20.06 45.33
CA GLY A 801 19.22 -20.52 43.94
C GLY A 801 20.24 -21.63 43.62
N ILE A 802 21.00 -22.08 44.63
CA ILE A 802 21.94 -23.21 44.51
C ILE A 802 21.25 -24.45 45.08
N ASN A 803 21.17 -25.51 44.27
CA ASN A 803 20.69 -26.83 44.72
C ASN A 803 21.70 -27.44 45.70
N CYS A 804 21.36 -27.45 46.98
CA CYS A 804 22.18 -28.07 48.02
C CYS A 804 21.66 -29.50 48.27
N GLY A 805 22.12 -30.45 47.44
CA GLY A 805 21.80 -31.89 47.56
C GLY A 805 23.03 -32.75 47.30
N CYS A 806 23.27 -33.74 48.14
CA CYS A 806 24.42 -34.66 48.03
C CYS A 806 24.24 -35.59 46.83
N ASN A 807 25.02 -35.43 45.77
CA ASN A 807 25.17 -36.44 44.74
C ASN A 807 25.91 -37.66 45.33
N SER A 808 25.19 -38.73 45.63
CA SER A 808 25.80 -40.05 45.69
C SER A 808 26.07 -40.51 44.26
N VAL A 809 27.33 -40.42 43.85
CA VAL A 809 27.86 -41.14 42.68
C VAL A 809 27.67 -42.63 42.95
N VAL A 810 26.75 -43.27 42.23
CA VAL A 810 26.78 -44.72 42.03
C VAL A 810 27.46 -44.95 40.69
N VAL A 811 28.62 -45.60 40.75
CA VAL A 811 29.31 -46.17 39.60
C VAL A 811 28.52 -47.39 39.14
N ASP A 812 28.14 -47.40 37.86
CA ASP A 812 28.26 -48.56 36.96
C ASP A 812 28.56 -48.04 35.54
#